data_AF-A0A957EJX2-F1
#
_entry.id   AF-A0A957EJX2-F1
#
_cell.length_a   1.000
_cell.length_b   1.000
_cell.length_c   1.000
_cell.angle_alpha   90.00
_cell.angle_beta   90.00
_cell.angle_gamma   90.00
#
_symmetry.space_group_name_H-M   'P 1'
#
loop_
_entity.id
_entity.type
_entity.pdbx_description
1 polymer ?
#
loop_
_entity_poly.entity_id
_entity_poly.type
_entity_poly.pdbx_seq_one_letter_code
_entity_poly.pdbx_strand_id
1 'polypeptide(L)'
;MTITHGFELLEEQDIAELNSKAQLYRHVKTGAELLSLQNDDENKVFNVTFRTPPADSTGLPHIMEHCVLGGSRKYPVKEPFVELLKGSVKTFVNAMTFPDQTSYPVASTNLKDFYNLVDVYLDAVFHPLITPHHLAQEGWHYELETIDAPLVYKGVVFNEMKGAYSSPENVLYRASRENLFPDTPYAFDSGGDPQVMPNLTYAQFKQFHDTYYHPSNARLFFYGDDDPQERLRLLDSWLSEFDPIEMPSDLPLQPAWERPYRATIPYSVDKETDYSQKGYVQLNWLLPEATDFELRMALSVLSYALVSTPASPLRKALIDSGLGEQITGGGLSTQLRQMTFSIGLKGIRLEDAEQIETLILQTLAALADEGIDPDMVEAAVNTIEFSLRENNTGSYPRGLVLLIRALTAWLYGRNPIAPLAFAAPLNAVKERLAQDATYLQALIQQYLLQNNHRATIILEPDPDVQQRRDQEEKERLAAIRAEMDEAALQTAVDYTHELRRRQETADSPADLAKIPRLTLADLDKENKRIPSSVSSSGDSEILHHDLFTNGIVYLDLGFNLRVLPAHLLPYINLFGRSLLEIGTEKEDFVKLSQRIGRKTGGISYSTLTSALQGSDESVAYLFLHGKATMSQAQDMLDILRDMLLTVKLDNPDRLRQMVLQAKSGKEAGLVPSGHAVVNGRLRAHFNQSDWASEQMSGLNYLFTLRQLASEIEQDWPGVLAKLEEIRRLLVNGHGMVANVTLDGDNWTQFAPQLHSFIANLPATPWQPAIWQPSLNGDNEGLTIPAQVNYVGKGANLYELGYKLDGSIAVVSNILRLTHLWEKVRVQGGAYGAFCSFDKRSGVLTFLSYRDPNLLETLAHYDSSADFLRQLELPQEELEKGIIGAISSLDAYQLPDAKGYTSLIWHLLGESDESRQLYREQVLSTTPADFKAFAEVLAQVKEQGQVVVMGAAEAVTAVNDSSWLKITKVL
;
A
#
# COMPACT_ATOMS: atom_id res chain seq x y z
N MET A 1 -39.53 -9.70 -19.61
CA MET A 1 -38.12 -9.73 -19.20
C MET A 1 -37.48 -10.99 -19.76
N THR A 2 -36.25 -10.90 -20.26
CA THR A 2 -35.49 -12.04 -20.75
C THR A 2 -34.73 -12.64 -19.58
N ILE A 3 -34.93 -13.94 -19.32
CA ILE A 3 -34.17 -14.68 -18.31
C ILE A 3 -33.03 -15.41 -19.02
N THR A 4 -31.81 -15.22 -18.54
CA THR A 4 -30.60 -15.85 -19.09
C THR A 4 -29.87 -16.53 -17.95
N HIS A 5 -29.66 -17.85 -18.04
CA HIS A 5 -29.03 -18.65 -16.98
C HIS A 5 -29.60 -18.38 -15.57
N GLY A 6 -30.93 -18.32 -15.42
CA GLY A 6 -31.54 -18.05 -14.11
C GLY A 6 -31.48 -16.59 -13.62
N PHE A 7 -30.90 -15.66 -14.39
CA PHE A 7 -30.84 -14.23 -14.06
C PHE A 7 -31.82 -13.39 -14.88
N GLU A 8 -32.46 -12.43 -14.20
CA GLU A 8 -33.21 -11.34 -14.79
C GLU A 8 -32.32 -10.08 -14.86
N LEU A 9 -32.24 -9.43 -16.03
CA LEU A 9 -31.60 -8.12 -16.16
C LEU A 9 -32.53 -7.03 -15.61
N LEU A 10 -32.06 -6.29 -14.61
CA LEU A 10 -32.78 -5.19 -13.97
C LEU A 10 -32.47 -3.84 -14.62
N GLU A 11 -31.20 -3.58 -14.89
CA GLU A 11 -30.70 -2.29 -15.38
C GLU A 11 -29.47 -2.49 -16.26
N GLU A 12 -29.36 -1.65 -17.29
CA GLU A 12 -28.23 -1.59 -18.20
C GLU A 12 -27.88 -0.13 -18.46
N GLN A 13 -26.60 0.22 -18.31
CA GLN A 13 -26.10 1.57 -18.54
C GLN A 13 -24.67 1.54 -19.07
N ASP A 14 -24.40 2.31 -20.13
CA ASP A 14 -23.03 2.62 -20.55
C ASP A 14 -22.47 3.75 -19.68
N ILE A 15 -21.30 3.54 -19.08
CA ILE A 15 -20.58 4.52 -18.27
C ILE A 15 -19.37 4.99 -19.09
N ALA A 16 -19.56 6.07 -19.84
CA ALA A 16 -18.56 6.58 -20.77
C ALA A 16 -17.24 6.93 -20.07
N GLU A 17 -17.31 7.51 -18.87
CA GLU A 17 -16.14 7.93 -18.09
C GLU A 17 -15.25 6.77 -17.64
N LEU A 18 -15.80 5.54 -17.63
CA LEU A 18 -15.10 4.30 -17.28
C LEU A 18 -14.89 3.38 -18.48
N ASN A 19 -15.29 3.79 -19.70
CA ASN A 19 -15.35 2.93 -20.89
C ASN A 19 -15.91 1.54 -20.58
N SER A 20 -17.01 1.49 -19.83
CA SER A 20 -17.57 0.23 -19.32
C SER A 20 -19.06 0.17 -19.51
N LYS A 21 -19.55 -1.00 -19.93
CA LYS A 21 -20.98 -1.32 -19.91
C LYS A 21 -21.34 -1.99 -18.59
N ALA A 22 -22.24 -1.38 -17.83
CA ALA A 22 -22.72 -1.89 -16.55
C ALA A 22 -24.08 -2.58 -16.72
N GLN A 23 -24.21 -3.80 -16.19
CA GLN A 23 -25.47 -4.54 -16.16
C GLN A 23 -25.73 -5.07 -14.75
N LEU A 24 -26.87 -4.70 -14.18
CA LEU A 24 -27.35 -5.19 -12.89
C LEU A 24 -28.36 -6.32 -13.11
N TYR A 25 -28.07 -7.48 -12.56
CA TYR A 25 -28.89 -8.68 -12.64
C TYR A 25 -29.42 -9.09 -11.27
N ARG A 26 -30.52 -9.84 -11.28
CA ARG A 26 -31.04 -10.56 -10.11
C ARG A 26 -31.23 -12.03 -10.45
N HIS A 27 -30.70 -12.91 -9.61
CA HIS A 27 -30.95 -14.34 -9.71
C HIS A 27 -32.40 -14.62 -9.30
N VAL A 28 -33.18 -15.22 -10.20
CA VAL A 28 -34.63 -15.37 -10.07
C VAL A 28 -35.01 -16.22 -8.85
N LYS A 29 -34.22 -17.26 -8.52
CA LYS A 29 -34.54 -18.17 -7.42
C LYS A 29 -34.23 -17.58 -6.04
N THR A 30 -33.05 -16.99 -5.87
CA THR A 30 -32.53 -16.59 -4.55
C THR A 30 -32.65 -15.10 -4.24
N GLY A 31 -32.85 -14.27 -5.26
CA GLY A 31 -32.81 -12.81 -5.14
C GLY A 31 -31.40 -12.21 -5.09
N ALA A 32 -30.34 -13.02 -5.19
CA ALA A 32 -28.96 -12.54 -5.22
C ALA A 32 -28.76 -11.55 -6.37
N GLU A 33 -28.06 -10.45 -6.11
CA GLU A 33 -27.81 -9.42 -7.12
C GLU A 33 -26.39 -9.53 -7.66
N LEU A 34 -26.24 -9.35 -8.98
CA LEU A 34 -24.97 -9.36 -9.69
C LEU A 34 -24.79 -8.04 -10.43
N LEU A 35 -23.71 -7.30 -10.14
CA LEU A 35 -23.26 -6.20 -10.98
C LEU A 35 -22.14 -6.69 -11.90
N SER A 36 -22.39 -6.68 -13.21
CA SER A 36 -21.43 -7.09 -14.23
C SER A 36 -20.96 -5.87 -15.02
N LEU A 37 -19.69 -5.50 -14.85
CA LEU A 37 -19.02 -4.46 -15.64
C LEU A 37 -18.22 -5.12 -16.78
N GLN A 38 -18.41 -4.64 -18.00
CA GLN A 38 -17.77 -5.17 -19.22
C GLN A 38 -16.93 -4.09 -19.88
N ASN A 39 -15.66 -4.39 -20.13
CA ASN A 39 -14.68 -3.51 -20.77
C ASN A 39 -13.48 -4.32 -21.29
N ASP A 40 -12.48 -3.64 -21.84
CA ASP A 40 -11.27 -4.25 -22.41
C ASP A 40 -10.11 -4.39 -21.39
N ASP A 41 -10.37 -4.27 -20.09
CA ASP A 41 -9.33 -4.43 -19.07
C ASP A 41 -9.05 -5.91 -18.81
N GLU A 42 -7.84 -6.35 -19.18
CA GLU A 42 -7.39 -7.73 -19.04
C GLU A 42 -7.38 -8.22 -17.58
N ASN A 43 -7.29 -7.31 -16.61
CA ASN A 43 -7.21 -7.63 -15.18
C ASN A 43 -8.61 -7.83 -14.58
N LYS A 44 -9.17 -9.01 -14.84
CA LYS A 44 -10.52 -9.40 -14.43
C LYS A 44 -10.62 -9.41 -12.91
N VAL A 45 -11.76 -8.98 -12.37
CA VAL A 45 -12.04 -8.99 -10.93
C VAL A 45 -13.37 -9.70 -10.68
N PHE A 46 -13.37 -10.60 -9.72
CA PHE A 46 -14.57 -11.20 -9.16
C PHE A 46 -14.63 -10.91 -7.66
N ASN A 47 -15.84 -10.75 -7.13
CA ASN A 47 -16.05 -10.67 -5.70
C ASN A 47 -17.43 -11.17 -5.30
N VAL A 48 -17.49 -11.74 -4.09
CA VAL A 48 -18.73 -11.91 -3.33
C VAL A 48 -18.62 -11.13 -2.02
N THR A 49 -19.63 -10.31 -1.74
CA THR A 49 -19.75 -9.54 -0.50
C THR A 49 -21.01 -9.94 0.25
N PHE A 50 -20.92 -10.06 1.58
CA PHE A 50 -22.04 -10.25 2.48
C PHE A 50 -22.18 -9.06 3.41
N ARG A 51 -23.42 -8.63 3.68
CA ARG A 51 -23.72 -7.64 4.72
C ARG A 51 -23.71 -8.34 6.08
N THR A 52 -22.75 -8.01 6.93
CA THR A 52 -22.37 -8.73 8.16
C THR A 52 -22.25 -7.79 9.37
N PRO A 53 -23.30 -7.03 9.72
CA PRO A 53 -23.26 -6.13 10.87
C PRO A 53 -23.03 -6.93 12.18
N PRO A 54 -22.06 -6.53 13.02
CA PRO A 54 -21.81 -7.20 14.29
C PRO A 54 -22.94 -6.92 15.29
N ALA A 55 -23.26 -7.90 16.13
CA ALA A 55 -24.21 -7.74 17.24
C ALA A 55 -23.52 -7.37 18.57
N ASP A 56 -22.21 -7.56 18.64
CA ASP A 56 -21.33 -7.29 19.77
C ASP A 56 -19.87 -7.18 19.30
N SER A 57 -18.93 -6.93 20.22
CA SER A 57 -17.49 -6.84 19.92
C SER A 57 -16.76 -8.20 20.02
N THR A 58 -17.44 -9.33 19.80
CA THR A 58 -16.75 -10.64 19.79
C THR A 58 -15.85 -10.86 18.57
N GLY A 59 -15.91 -9.98 17.56
CA GLY A 59 -15.15 -10.12 16.32
C GLY A 59 -15.69 -11.19 15.38
N LEU A 60 -16.94 -11.64 15.59
CA LEU A 60 -17.53 -12.75 14.86
C LEU A 60 -17.46 -12.62 13.32
N PRO A 61 -17.74 -11.46 12.68
CA PRO A 61 -17.56 -11.31 11.24
C PRO A 61 -16.12 -11.55 10.78
N HIS A 62 -15.14 -11.06 11.53
CA HIS A 62 -13.71 -11.20 11.22
C HIS A 62 -13.22 -12.63 11.39
N ILE A 63 -13.63 -13.29 12.47
CA ILE A 63 -13.33 -14.71 12.71
C ILE A 63 -13.95 -15.58 11.60
N MET A 64 -15.19 -15.28 11.20
CA MET A 64 -15.83 -16.00 10.09
C MET A 64 -15.06 -15.80 8.79
N GLU A 65 -14.56 -14.59 8.53
CA GLU A 65 -13.78 -14.29 7.35
C GLU A 65 -12.54 -15.19 7.20
N HIS A 66 -11.77 -15.34 8.27
CA HIS A 66 -10.66 -16.29 8.32
C HIS A 66 -11.14 -17.74 8.18
N CYS A 67 -12.16 -18.14 8.94
CA CYS A 67 -12.57 -19.54 9.04
C CYS A 67 -13.10 -20.13 7.73
N VAL A 68 -13.80 -19.35 6.91
CA VAL A 68 -14.33 -19.86 5.63
C VAL A 68 -13.23 -20.17 4.62
N LEU A 69 -12.05 -19.54 4.77
CA LEU A 69 -10.88 -19.80 3.95
C LEU A 69 -10.05 -20.99 4.46
N GLY A 70 -10.43 -21.62 5.58
CA GLY A 70 -9.76 -22.78 6.19
C GLY A 70 -10.22 -24.15 5.65
N GLY A 71 -10.70 -24.21 4.41
CA GLY A 71 -11.14 -25.44 3.76
C GLY A 71 -12.67 -25.54 3.56
N SER A 72 -13.05 -26.22 2.48
CA SER A 72 -14.43 -26.28 2.00
C SER A 72 -14.80 -27.66 1.46
N ARG A 73 -16.06 -27.81 1.01
CA ARG A 73 -16.62 -29.06 0.48
C ARG A 73 -15.80 -29.67 -0.66
N LYS A 74 -15.41 -28.87 -1.65
CA LYS A 74 -14.60 -29.29 -2.80
C LYS A 74 -13.09 -29.29 -2.48
N TYR A 75 -12.65 -28.41 -1.60
CA TYR A 75 -11.23 -28.21 -1.25
C TYR A 75 -10.99 -28.46 0.26
N PRO A 76 -11.04 -29.72 0.72
CA PRO A 76 -10.94 -30.06 2.13
C PRO A 76 -9.49 -30.11 2.61
N VAL A 77 -8.75 -29.02 2.40
CA VAL A 77 -7.38 -28.81 2.89
C VAL A 77 -7.39 -27.74 3.97
N LYS A 78 -6.34 -27.66 4.80
CA LYS A 78 -6.28 -26.70 5.90
C LYS A 78 -6.17 -25.25 5.43
N GLU A 79 -5.41 -25.00 4.37
CA GLU A 79 -5.15 -23.65 3.86
C GLU A 79 -5.24 -23.58 2.32
N PRO A 80 -6.44 -23.73 1.70
CA PRO A 80 -6.61 -23.60 0.26
C PRO A 80 -6.12 -22.25 -0.28
N PHE A 81 -6.34 -21.18 0.49
CA PHE A 81 -5.87 -19.83 0.19
C PHE A 81 -4.35 -19.79 -0.06
N VAL A 82 -3.57 -20.46 0.77
CA VAL A 82 -2.10 -20.48 0.66
C VAL A 82 -1.66 -21.29 -0.56
N GLU A 83 -2.34 -22.38 -0.89
CA GLU A 83 -2.02 -23.15 -2.10
C GLU A 83 -2.36 -22.38 -3.38
N LEU A 84 -3.42 -21.56 -3.38
CA LEU A 84 -3.69 -20.62 -4.47
C LEU A 84 -2.56 -19.60 -4.63
N LEU A 85 -2.01 -19.05 -3.54
CA LEU A 85 -0.90 -18.11 -3.61
C LEU A 85 0.36 -18.70 -4.27
N LYS A 86 0.58 -20.01 -4.14
CA LYS A 86 1.75 -20.70 -4.70
C LYS A 86 1.56 -21.11 -6.17
N GLY A 87 0.34 -21.38 -6.60
CA GLY A 87 0.02 -21.99 -7.90
C GLY A 87 -0.77 -21.13 -8.88
N SER A 88 -0.97 -19.84 -8.59
CA SER A 88 -1.70 -18.88 -9.43
C SER A 88 -0.79 -17.77 -9.98
N VAL A 89 -1.25 -17.11 -11.05
CA VAL A 89 -0.68 -15.84 -11.53
C VAL A 89 -1.57 -14.66 -11.17
N LYS A 90 -2.20 -14.77 -9.99
CA LYS A 90 -3.15 -13.78 -9.49
C LYS A 90 -2.53 -12.39 -9.47
N THR A 91 -3.35 -11.39 -9.77
CA THR A 91 -3.02 -9.98 -9.50
C THR A 91 -3.53 -9.55 -8.14
N PHE A 92 -4.60 -10.19 -7.64
CA PHE A 92 -5.14 -9.94 -6.31
C PHE A 92 -5.86 -11.17 -5.77
N VAL A 93 -5.63 -11.49 -4.49
CA VAL A 93 -6.31 -12.56 -3.74
C VAL A 93 -6.27 -12.08 -2.30
N ASN A 94 -7.43 -11.78 -1.72
CA ASN A 94 -7.56 -11.36 -0.32
C ASN A 94 -8.99 -11.60 0.18
N ALA A 95 -9.21 -11.30 1.45
CA ALA A 95 -10.53 -11.11 2.04
C ALA A 95 -10.47 -9.91 3.00
N MET A 96 -11.62 -9.28 3.25
CA MET A 96 -11.67 -8.03 4.03
C MET A 96 -12.95 -7.96 4.87
N THR A 97 -12.77 -7.72 6.16
CA THR A 97 -13.86 -7.42 7.09
C THR A 97 -13.94 -5.92 7.36
N PHE A 98 -15.06 -5.30 6.97
CA PHE A 98 -15.40 -3.91 7.27
C PHE A 98 -16.33 -3.86 8.50
N PRO A 99 -16.74 -2.66 8.96
CA PRO A 99 -17.66 -2.55 10.09
C PRO A 99 -19.03 -3.22 9.91
N ASP A 100 -19.51 -3.43 8.68
CA ASP A 100 -20.84 -3.97 8.38
C ASP A 100 -20.91 -4.90 7.16
N GLN A 101 -19.76 -5.28 6.61
CA GLN A 101 -19.68 -6.19 5.46
C GLN A 101 -18.39 -7.01 5.48
N THR A 102 -18.44 -8.16 4.80
CA THR A 102 -17.28 -9.02 4.55
C THR A 102 -17.18 -9.28 3.05
N SER A 103 -16.03 -9.00 2.45
CA SER A 103 -15.80 -9.09 1.00
C SER A 103 -14.66 -10.03 0.64
N TYR A 104 -14.85 -10.81 -0.43
CA TYR A 104 -13.93 -11.85 -0.88
C TYR A 104 -13.55 -11.65 -2.36
N PRO A 105 -12.65 -10.69 -2.66
CA PRO A 105 -12.24 -10.40 -4.03
C PRO A 105 -11.05 -11.23 -4.52
N VAL A 106 -11.09 -11.57 -5.80
CA VAL A 106 -9.98 -12.17 -6.54
C VAL A 106 -9.81 -11.47 -7.89
N ALA A 107 -8.58 -11.43 -8.40
CA ALA A 107 -8.27 -10.87 -9.69
C ALA A 107 -7.12 -11.61 -10.37
N SER A 108 -7.19 -11.72 -11.70
CA SER A 108 -6.13 -12.31 -12.52
C SER A 108 -6.23 -11.79 -13.95
N THR A 109 -5.08 -11.69 -14.61
CA THR A 109 -5.03 -11.43 -16.06
C THR A 109 -5.22 -12.69 -16.90
N ASN A 110 -4.94 -13.86 -16.31
CA ASN A 110 -5.11 -15.15 -16.96
C ASN A 110 -6.54 -15.67 -16.74
N LEU A 111 -7.23 -16.01 -17.83
CA LEU A 111 -8.65 -16.40 -17.77
C LEU A 111 -8.88 -17.71 -17.02
N LYS A 112 -8.00 -18.71 -17.19
CA LYS A 112 -8.12 -20.00 -16.49
C LYS A 112 -7.87 -19.82 -15.00
N ASP A 113 -6.82 -19.07 -14.66
CA ASP A 113 -6.50 -18.72 -13.28
C ASP A 113 -7.65 -17.98 -12.60
N PHE A 114 -8.22 -16.98 -13.28
CA PHE A 114 -9.36 -16.22 -12.80
C PHE A 114 -10.53 -17.13 -12.40
N TYR A 115 -10.94 -18.07 -13.27
CA TYR A 115 -12.02 -18.99 -12.94
C TYR A 115 -11.66 -20.03 -11.88
N ASN A 116 -10.39 -20.45 -11.77
CA ASN A 116 -9.93 -21.28 -10.66
C ASN A 116 -10.10 -20.55 -9.32
N LEU A 117 -9.72 -19.28 -9.26
CA LEU A 117 -9.86 -18.45 -8.07
C LEU A 117 -11.34 -18.25 -7.70
N VAL A 118 -12.18 -17.94 -8.68
CA VAL A 118 -13.64 -17.79 -8.52
C VAL A 118 -14.27 -19.07 -7.93
N ASP A 119 -13.93 -20.23 -8.48
CA ASP A 119 -14.46 -21.54 -8.06
C ASP A 119 -14.08 -21.89 -6.62
N VAL A 120 -12.82 -21.66 -6.23
CA VAL A 120 -12.36 -21.88 -4.85
C VAL A 120 -13.03 -20.92 -3.86
N TYR A 121 -13.16 -19.64 -4.22
CA TYR A 121 -13.77 -18.64 -3.35
C TYR A 121 -15.28 -18.87 -3.17
N LEU A 122 -16.00 -19.25 -4.23
CA LEU A 122 -17.43 -19.57 -4.13
C LEU A 122 -17.68 -20.77 -3.22
N ASP A 123 -16.88 -21.84 -3.34
CA ASP A 123 -17.01 -23.01 -2.47
C ASP A 123 -16.63 -22.68 -1.02
N ALA A 124 -15.59 -21.86 -0.81
CA ALA A 124 -15.18 -21.40 0.51
C ALA A 124 -16.29 -20.65 1.24
N VAL A 125 -16.93 -19.66 0.60
CA VAL A 125 -17.94 -18.85 1.29
C VAL A 125 -19.28 -19.59 1.49
N PHE A 126 -19.70 -20.41 0.52
CA PHE A 126 -21.02 -21.07 0.55
C PHE A 126 -20.99 -22.45 1.22
N HIS A 127 -19.88 -23.19 1.13
CA HIS A 127 -19.76 -24.54 1.68
C HIS A 127 -18.46 -24.76 2.48
N PRO A 128 -18.15 -23.91 3.47
CA PRO A 128 -16.97 -24.08 4.31
C PRO A 128 -17.13 -25.27 5.28
N LEU A 129 -15.99 -25.80 5.76
CA LEU A 129 -15.99 -26.86 6.77
C LEU A 129 -16.30 -26.34 8.19
N ILE A 130 -15.83 -25.15 8.55
CA ILE A 130 -16.08 -24.39 9.81
C ILE A 130 -16.47 -25.22 11.05
N THR A 131 -15.64 -26.19 11.41
CA THR A 131 -15.80 -27.04 12.62
C THR A 131 -15.36 -26.30 13.90
N PRO A 132 -15.61 -26.83 15.12
CA PRO A 132 -15.12 -26.20 16.36
C PRO A 132 -13.61 -25.96 16.39
N HIS A 133 -12.84 -26.79 15.68
CA HIS A 133 -11.39 -26.61 15.50
C HIS A 133 -11.05 -25.29 14.76
N HIS A 134 -11.82 -24.94 13.72
CA HIS A 134 -11.57 -23.72 12.94
C HIS A 134 -11.78 -22.49 13.81
N LEU A 135 -12.87 -22.48 14.60
CA LEU A 135 -13.11 -21.41 15.57
C LEU A 135 -12.00 -21.33 16.63
N ALA A 136 -11.54 -22.47 17.13
CA ALA A 136 -10.46 -22.49 18.12
C ALA A 136 -9.15 -21.93 17.54
N GLN A 137 -8.78 -22.36 16.33
CA GLN A 137 -7.56 -21.91 15.68
C GLN A 137 -7.62 -20.43 15.31
N GLU A 138 -8.61 -20.04 14.50
CA GLU A 138 -8.67 -18.70 13.92
C GLU A 138 -9.25 -17.68 14.90
N GLY A 139 -10.26 -18.05 15.69
CA GLY A 139 -10.92 -17.15 16.63
C GLY A 139 -10.21 -17.09 17.98
N TRP A 140 -10.60 -17.99 18.88
CA TRP A 140 -10.03 -18.08 20.22
C TRP A 140 -10.24 -19.46 20.84
N HIS A 141 -9.35 -19.88 21.72
CA HIS A 141 -9.48 -21.05 22.59
C HIS A 141 -8.69 -20.88 23.89
N TYR A 142 -8.98 -21.73 24.86
CA TYR A 142 -8.10 -21.94 26.02
C TYR A 142 -6.98 -22.91 25.64
N GLU A 143 -5.74 -22.51 25.88
CA GLU A 143 -4.58 -23.39 25.78
C GLU A 143 -4.12 -23.79 27.19
N LEU A 144 -3.86 -25.08 27.38
CA LEU A 144 -3.35 -25.65 28.63
C LEU A 144 -2.41 -26.82 28.32
N GLU A 145 -1.09 -26.64 28.52
CA GLU A 145 -0.10 -27.69 28.19
C GLU A 145 -0.18 -28.91 29.13
N THR A 146 -0.37 -28.64 30.42
CA THR A 146 -0.47 -29.62 31.50
C THR A 146 -1.48 -29.13 32.53
N ILE A 147 -2.02 -30.02 33.38
CA ILE A 147 -2.98 -29.65 34.43
C ILE A 147 -2.43 -28.56 35.36
N ASP A 148 -1.12 -28.55 35.62
CA ASP A 148 -0.45 -27.59 36.50
C ASP A 148 -0.08 -26.26 35.82
N ALA A 149 -0.17 -26.18 34.49
CA ALA A 149 0.14 -24.97 33.74
C ALA A 149 -0.94 -23.88 33.95
N PRO A 150 -0.58 -22.60 33.77
CA PRO A 150 -1.59 -21.54 33.71
C PRO A 150 -2.42 -21.69 32.43
N LEU A 151 -3.73 -21.43 32.56
CA LEU A 151 -4.64 -21.34 31.42
C LEU A 151 -4.37 -20.03 30.66
N VAL A 152 -4.29 -20.08 29.33
CA VAL A 152 -4.08 -18.87 28.50
C VAL A 152 -5.07 -18.82 27.34
N TYR A 153 -5.38 -17.61 26.84
CA TYR A 153 -6.11 -17.44 25.58
C TYR A 153 -5.16 -17.49 24.39
N LYS A 154 -5.58 -18.17 23.31
CA LYS A 154 -4.90 -18.16 22.02
C LYS A 154 -5.89 -18.15 20.86
N GLY A 155 -5.46 -17.67 19.70
CA GLY A 155 -6.19 -17.68 18.44
C GLY A 155 -5.58 -16.69 17.46
N VAL A 156 -5.71 -16.91 16.15
CA VAL A 156 -5.11 -16.02 15.12
C VAL A 156 -5.65 -14.60 15.25
N VAL A 157 -6.98 -14.43 15.14
CA VAL A 157 -7.66 -13.14 15.22
C VAL A 157 -7.55 -12.55 16.63
N PHE A 158 -7.59 -13.38 17.68
CA PHE A 158 -7.40 -12.89 19.06
C PHE A 158 -6.04 -12.20 19.22
N ASN A 159 -4.97 -12.81 18.73
CA ASN A 159 -3.62 -12.24 18.78
C ASN A 159 -3.47 -11.03 17.87
N GLU A 160 -4.06 -11.07 16.67
CA GLU A 160 -4.10 -9.94 15.76
C GLU A 160 -4.75 -8.71 16.41
N MET A 161 -5.92 -8.88 17.01
CA MET A 161 -6.66 -7.78 17.63
C MET A 161 -5.98 -7.24 18.89
N LYS A 162 -5.25 -8.08 19.66
CA LYS A 162 -4.35 -7.58 20.73
C LYS A 162 -3.28 -6.65 20.15
N GLY A 163 -2.71 -7.01 18.99
CA GLY A 163 -1.80 -6.16 18.24
C GLY A 163 -2.47 -4.86 17.76
N ALA A 164 -3.65 -4.95 17.13
CA ALA A 164 -4.38 -3.80 16.62
C ALA A 164 -4.73 -2.79 17.72
N TYR A 165 -5.11 -3.26 18.92
CA TYR A 165 -5.46 -2.44 20.10
C TYR A 165 -4.25 -1.76 20.76
N SER A 166 -3.02 -2.12 20.35
CA SER A 166 -1.79 -1.45 20.79
C SER A 166 -1.41 -0.24 19.93
N SER A 167 -1.98 -0.11 18.72
CA SER A 167 -1.74 1.04 17.84
C SER A 167 -2.63 2.24 18.24
N PRO A 168 -2.06 3.38 18.65
CA PRO A 168 -2.84 4.57 19.00
C PRO A 168 -3.77 5.04 17.87
N GLU A 169 -3.35 4.94 16.62
CA GLU A 169 -4.19 5.35 15.48
C GLU A 169 -5.40 4.42 15.31
N ASN A 170 -5.25 3.11 15.51
CA ASN A 170 -6.37 2.17 15.49
C ASN A 170 -7.30 2.39 16.68
N VAL A 171 -6.75 2.67 17.87
CA VAL A 171 -7.53 3.03 19.06
C VAL A 171 -8.34 4.30 18.80
N LEU A 172 -7.74 5.33 18.18
CA LEU A 172 -8.44 6.57 17.82
C LEU A 172 -9.56 6.33 16.81
N TYR A 173 -9.27 5.56 15.75
CA TYR A 173 -10.26 5.23 14.73
C TYR A 173 -11.46 4.50 15.31
N ARG A 174 -11.20 3.47 16.12
CA ARG A 174 -12.25 2.71 16.82
C ARG A 174 -13.04 3.60 17.76
N ALA A 175 -12.37 4.32 18.67
CA ALA A 175 -13.02 5.20 19.62
C ALA A 175 -13.88 6.27 18.91
N SER A 176 -13.40 6.82 17.80
CA SER A 176 -14.16 7.78 17.00
C SER A 176 -15.42 7.17 16.42
N ARG A 177 -15.35 5.96 15.86
CA ARG A 177 -16.53 5.24 15.34
C ARG A 177 -17.53 4.90 16.46
N GLU A 178 -17.06 4.25 17.52
CA GLU A 178 -17.91 3.77 18.63
C GLU A 178 -18.67 4.92 19.28
N ASN A 179 -17.99 6.05 19.52
CA ASN A 179 -18.60 7.18 20.19
C ASN A 179 -19.46 8.03 19.24
N LEU A 180 -19.24 7.99 17.92
CA LEU A 180 -20.06 8.72 16.93
C LEU A 180 -21.30 7.92 16.48
N PHE A 181 -21.31 6.60 16.62
CA PHE A 181 -22.41 5.73 16.19
C PHE A 181 -22.98 4.82 17.30
N PRO A 182 -23.29 5.34 18.51
CA PRO A 182 -23.61 4.52 19.68
C PRO A 182 -24.90 3.68 19.55
N ASP A 183 -25.82 4.04 18.65
CA ASP A 183 -27.15 3.41 18.52
C ASP A 183 -27.25 2.45 17.32
N THR A 184 -26.11 2.13 16.70
CA THR A 184 -26.03 1.25 15.52
C THR A 184 -24.96 0.18 15.71
N PRO A 185 -24.93 -0.88 14.89
CA PRO A 185 -23.84 -1.88 14.91
C PRO A 185 -22.42 -1.31 14.81
N TYR A 186 -22.23 -0.09 14.31
CA TYR A 186 -20.91 0.57 14.29
C TYR A 186 -20.37 0.92 15.69
N ALA A 187 -21.22 0.86 16.73
CA ALA A 187 -20.82 0.92 18.14
C ALA A 187 -19.97 -0.29 18.58
N PHE A 188 -20.00 -1.38 17.81
CA PHE A 188 -19.22 -2.58 18.08
C PHE A 188 -17.99 -2.66 17.19
N ASP A 189 -17.04 -3.50 17.61
CA ASP A 189 -15.87 -3.80 16.81
C ASP A 189 -16.02 -5.10 16.03
N SER A 190 -16.27 -4.99 14.73
CA SER A 190 -16.39 -6.16 13.84
C SER A 190 -15.10 -6.97 13.75
N GLY A 191 -13.94 -6.33 14.01
CA GLY A 191 -12.64 -6.99 14.13
C GLY A 191 -12.49 -7.81 15.42
N GLY A 192 -13.12 -7.36 16.51
CA GLY A 192 -13.12 -8.00 17.83
C GLY A 192 -12.36 -7.23 18.91
N ASP A 193 -12.98 -7.09 20.07
CA ASP A 193 -12.32 -6.64 21.30
C ASP A 193 -11.78 -7.87 22.05
N PRO A 194 -10.46 -8.00 22.28
CA PRO A 194 -9.89 -9.13 23.01
C PRO A 194 -10.54 -9.39 24.39
N GLN A 195 -11.12 -8.39 25.05
CA GLN A 195 -11.84 -8.58 26.32
C GLN A 195 -13.21 -9.27 26.13
N VAL A 196 -13.82 -9.15 24.95
CA VAL A 196 -15.14 -9.67 24.61
C VAL A 196 -15.08 -10.94 23.76
N MET A 197 -14.06 -11.09 22.91
CA MET A 197 -13.86 -12.25 22.02
C MET A 197 -14.04 -13.61 22.72
N PRO A 198 -13.54 -13.85 23.95
CA PRO A 198 -13.74 -15.11 24.67
C PRO A 198 -15.19 -15.45 25.04
N ASN A 199 -16.15 -14.57 24.75
CA ASN A 199 -17.57 -14.84 24.94
C ASN A 199 -18.21 -15.51 23.71
N LEU A 200 -17.50 -15.56 22.57
CA LEU A 200 -18.03 -16.17 21.35
C LEU A 200 -18.12 -17.69 21.48
N THR A 201 -19.31 -18.24 21.29
CA THR A 201 -19.55 -19.68 21.27
C THR A 201 -19.59 -20.25 19.85
N TYR A 202 -19.29 -21.55 19.71
CA TYR A 202 -19.41 -22.23 18.42
C TYR A 202 -20.82 -22.20 17.83
N ALA A 203 -21.85 -22.22 18.67
CA ALA A 203 -23.24 -22.13 18.21
C ALA A 203 -23.55 -20.78 17.55
N GLN A 204 -23.14 -19.67 18.17
CA GLN A 204 -23.26 -18.33 17.58
C GLN A 204 -22.47 -18.24 16.28
N PHE A 205 -21.24 -18.76 16.29
CA PHE A 205 -20.38 -18.81 15.11
C PHE A 205 -21.02 -19.55 13.94
N LYS A 206 -21.54 -20.76 14.16
CA LYS A 206 -22.18 -21.53 13.10
C LYS A 206 -23.48 -20.89 12.61
N GLN A 207 -24.31 -20.39 13.53
CA GLN A 207 -25.56 -19.70 13.20
C GLN A 207 -25.31 -18.45 12.35
N PHE A 208 -24.22 -17.72 12.61
CA PHE A 208 -23.85 -16.55 11.83
C PHE A 208 -23.56 -16.88 10.37
N HIS A 209 -22.81 -17.97 10.09
CA HIS A 209 -22.61 -18.45 8.72
C HIS A 209 -23.95 -18.81 8.07
N ASP A 210 -24.74 -19.67 8.73
CA ASP A 210 -26.02 -20.17 8.20
C ASP A 210 -27.02 -19.04 7.89
N THR A 211 -26.89 -17.90 8.59
CA THR A 211 -27.76 -16.72 8.39
C THR A 211 -27.18 -15.75 7.36
N TYR A 212 -25.93 -15.30 7.52
CA TYR A 212 -25.39 -14.17 6.76
C TYR A 212 -24.66 -14.57 5.46
N TYR A 213 -24.17 -15.81 5.34
CA TYR A 213 -23.44 -16.31 4.16
C TYR A 213 -24.38 -16.99 3.16
N HIS A 214 -25.59 -16.44 3.03
CA HIS A 214 -26.62 -16.94 2.13
C HIS A 214 -26.70 -16.10 0.85
N PRO A 215 -26.96 -16.69 -0.34
CA PRO A 215 -27.13 -15.95 -1.60
C PRO A 215 -28.08 -14.74 -1.54
N SER A 216 -29.17 -14.81 -0.77
CA SER A 216 -30.10 -13.69 -0.59
C SER A 216 -29.47 -12.45 0.08
N ASN A 217 -28.37 -12.62 0.80
CA ASN A 217 -27.58 -11.54 1.39
C ASN A 217 -26.37 -11.12 0.52
N ALA A 218 -26.06 -11.90 -0.51
CA ALA A 218 -24.85 -11.74 -1.29
C ALA A 218 -24.98 -10.58 -2.30
N ARG A 219 -23.84 -9.96 -2.58
CA ARG A 219 -23.62 -9.00 -3.66
C ARG A 219 -22.46 -9.50 -4.50
N LEU A 220 -22.76 -9.93 -5.73
CA LEU A 220 -21.82 -10.59 -6.64
C LEU A 220 -21.31 -9.61 -7.68
N PHE A 221 -20.01 -9.54 -7.91
CA PHE A 221 -19.44 -8.55 -8.83
C PHE A 221 -18.49 -9.19 -9.82
N PHE A 222 -18.59 -8.78 -11.08
CA PHE A 222 -17.64 -9.11 -12.13
C PHE A 222 -17.20 -7.85 -12.87
N TYR A 223 -15.92 -7.79 -13.24
CA TYR A 223 -15.31 -6.74 -14.02
C TYR A 223 -14.25 -7.31 -14.96
N GLY A 224 -14.18 -6.81 -16.18
CA GLY A 224 -13.13 -7.14 -17.16
C GLY A 224 -13.68 -7.58 -18.52
N ASP A 225 -12.79 -8.18 -19.29
CA ASP A 225 -12.93 -8.65 -20.68
C ASP A 225 -13.31 -10.15 -20.82
N ASP A 226 -13.61 -10.86 -19.74
CA ASP A 226 -14.14 -12.23 -19.80
C ASP A 226 -15.60 -12.30 -20.31
N ASP A 227 -16.00 -13.47 -20.85
CA ASP A 227 -17.32 -13.67 -21.45
C ASP A 227 -18.47 -13.46 -20.44
N PRO A 228 -19.34 -12.46 -20.63
CA PRO A 228 -20.45 -12.18 -19.73
C PRO A 228 -21.45 -13.33 -19.59
N GLN A 229 -21.63 -14.17 -20.61
CA GLN A 229 -22.54 -15.31 -20.53
C GLN A 229 -22.01 -16.39 -19.59
N GLU A 230 -20.69 -16.59 -19.58
CA GLU A 230 -20.03 -17.55 -18.70
C GLU A 230 -20.14 -17.13 -17.24
N ARG A 231 -20.07 -15.83 -16.94
CA ARG A 231 -20.32 -15.28 -15.59
C ARG A 231 -21.68 -15.74 -15.05
N LEU A 232 -22.74 -15.57 -15.85
CA LEU A 232 -24.11 -15.93 -15.47
C LEU A 232 -24.25 -17.45 -15.30
N ARG A 233 -23.75 -18.22 -16.26
CA ARG A 233 -23.81 -19.69 -16.23
C ARG A 233 -23.08 -20.26 -15.01
N LEU A 234 -21.90 -19.73 -14.69
CA LEU A 234 -21.10 -20.15 -13.54
C LEU A 234 -21.85 -19.86 -12.23
N LEU A 235 -22.33 -18.63 -12.04
CA LEU A 235 -23.03 -18.26 -10.81
C LEU A 235 -24.33 -19.03 -10.62
N ASP A 236 -25.14 -19.24 -11.65
CA ASP A 236 -26.39 -20.03 -11.57
C ASP A 236 -26.14 -21.44 -11.02
N SER A 237 -25.02 -22.07 -11.41
CA SER A 237 -24.67 -23.42 -10.95
C SER A 237 -24.45 -23.50 -9.43
N TRP A 238 -24.06 -22.40 -8.79
CA TRP A 238 -23.92 -22.29 -7.33
C TRP A 238 -25.19 -21.81 -6.66
N LEU A 239 -25.80 -20.75 -7.18
CA LEU A 239 -26.94 -20.10 -6.53
C LEU A 239 -28.22 -20.95 -6.62
N SER A 240 -28.33 -21.82 -7.62
CA SER A 240 -29.49 -22.71 -7.79
C SER A 240 -29.62 -23.78 -6.69
N GLU A 241 -28.54 -24.04 -5.91
CA GLU A 241 -28.56 -24.93 -4.75
C GLU A 241 -29.42 -24.40 -3.58
N PHE A 242 -29.70 -23.09 -3.55
CA PHE A 242 -30.32 -22.41 -2.41
C PHE A 242 -31.77 -22.00 -2.67
N ASP A 243 -32.57 -21.93 -1.62
CA ASP A 243 -33.92 -21.34 -1.63
C ASP A 243 -33.88 -19.96 -0.96
N PRO A 244 -34.73 -19.00 -1.33
CA PRO A 244 -34.66 -17.65 -0.80
C PRO A 244 -35.00 -17.59 0.70
N ILE A 245 -34.31 -16.73 1.45
CA ILE A 245 -34.60 -16.45 2.86
C ILE A 245 -34.84 -14.96 3.09
N GLU A 246 -35.57 -14.63 4.15
CA GLU A 246 -35.68 -13.26 4.64
C GLU A 246 -34.41 -12.88 5.42
N MET A 247 -33.78 -11.78 5.04
CA MET A 247 -32.46 -11.41 5.54
C MET A 247 -32.53 -10.37 6.67
N PRO A 248 -32.12 -10.69 7.91
CA PRO A 248 -32.08 -9.73 9.03
C PRO A 248 -30.79 -8.90 9.04
N SER A 249 -30.36 -8.35 7.89
CA SER A 249 -29.08 -7.64 7.78
C SER A 249 -29.21 -6.12 7.64
N ASP A 250 -30.43 -5.57 7.79
CA ASP A 250 -30.66 -4.13 7.67
C ASP A 250 -29.96 -3.34 8.78
N LEU A 251 -29.33 -2.24 8.37
CA LEU A 251 -28.48 -1.42 9.25
C LEU A 251 -29.15 -0.06 9.46
N PRO A 252 -29.64 0.32 10.65
CA PRO A 252 -30.34 1.61 10.84
C PRO A 252 -29.42 2.84 10.69
N LEU A 253 -30.02 4.02 10.49
CA LEU A 253 -29.30 5.29 10.58
C LEU A 253 -29.11 5.68 12.06
N GLN A 254 -27.96 6.26 12.38
CA GLN A 254 -27.67 6.86 13.68
C GLN A 254 -28.51 8.14 13.87
N PRO A 255 -29.31 8.23 14.94
CA PRO A 255 -30.05 9.45 15.27
C PRO A 255 -29.12 10.65 15.54
N ALA A 256 -29.56 11.83 15.10
CA ALA A 256 -28.85 13.09 15.36
C ALA A 256 -28.86 13.45 16.85
N TRP A 257 -27.79 14.09 17.35
CA TRP A 257 -27.69 14.54 18.74
C TRP A 257 -28.13 15.99 18.91
N GLU A 258 -28.59 16.32 20.11
CA GLU A 258 -28.94 17.70 20.49
C GLU A 258 -27.72 18.52 20.92
N ARG A 259 -26.63 17.87 21.37
CA ARG A 259 -25.41 18.52 21.86
C ARG A 259 -24.16 17.71 21.50
N PRO A 260 -22.99 18.36 21.32
CA PRO A 260 -21.73 17.67 21.13
C PRO A 260 -21.37 16.76 22.31
N TYR A 261 -20.58 15.73 22.01
CA TYR A 261 -20.06 14.75 22.96
C TYR A 261 -18.53 14.87 23.08
N ARG A 262 -17.99 14.48 24.24
CA ARG A 262 -16.54 14.46 24.50
C ARG A 262 -16.17 13.21 25.28
N ALA A 263 -15.09 12.55 24.85
CA ALA A 263 -14.51 11.41 25.56
C ALA A 263 -12.98 11.48 25.58
N THR A 264 -12.40 10.98 26.66
CA THR A 264 -10.96 10.75 26.81
C THR A 264 -10.74 9.24 26.91
N ILE A 265 -9.89 8.70 26.05
CA ILE A 265 -9.61 7.27 25.96
C ILE A 265 -8.12 7.05 26.23
N PRO A 266 -7.74 6.23 27.24
CA PRO A 266 -6.35 5.93 27.48
C PRO A 266 -5.80 4.99 26.40
N TYR A 267 -4.53 5.16 26.05
CA TYR A 267 -3.81 4.24 25.19
C TYR A 267 -2.41 3.95 25.74
N SER A 268 -1.88 2.77 25.41
CA SER A 268 -0.60 2.34 25.97
C SER A 268 0.59 3.11 25.39
N VAL A 269 1.50 3.52 26.27
CA VAL A 269 2.81 4.06 25.91
C VAL A 269 3.92 3.36 26.67
N ASP A 270 5.14 3.42 26.14
CA ASP A 270 6.32 2.92 26.83
C ASP A 270 6.68 3.83 28.03
N LYS A 271 6.78 3.21 29.21
CA LYS A 271 7.11 3.86 30.49
C LYS A 271 8.48 4.55 30.47
N GLU A 272 9.40 4.06 29.65
CA GLU A 272 10.78 4.58 29.58
C GLU A 272 10.91 5.79 28.63
N THR A 273 9.86 6.11 27.87
CA THR A 273 9.87 7.23 26.94
C THR A 273 9.21 8.48 27.52
N ASP A 274 9.69 9.67 27.14
CA ASP A 274 8.92 10.89 27.38
C ASP A 274 7.62 10.83 26.55
N TYR A 275 6.48 10.89 27.24
CA TYR A 275 5.14 10.87 26.64
C TYR A 275 4.37 12.18 26.85
N SER A 276 5.03 13.24 27.32
CA SER A 276 4.40 14.55 27.55
C SER A 276 3.81 15.19 26.27
N GLN A 277 4.35 14.85 25.10
CA GLN A 277 3.89 15.30 23.78
C GLN A 277 3.40 14.14 22.90
N LYS A 278 2.71 13.16 23.49
CA LYS A 278 2.15 12.03 22.74
C LYS A 278 0.62 11.97 22.74
N GLY A 279 -0.05 13.02 23.22
CA GLY A 279 -1.51 13.09 23.18
C GLY A 279 -2.05 13.19 21.75
N TYR A 280 -3.34 12.89 21.61
CA TYR A 280 -4.12 13.12 20.38
C TYR A 280 -5.39 13.88 20.74
N VAL A 281 -5.85 14.73 19.83
CA VAL A 281 -7.19 15.31 19.86
C VAL A 281 -7.79 15.27 18.45
N GLN A 282 -9.01 14.76 18.32
CA GLN A 282 -9.73 14.68 17.04
C GLN A 282 -11.20 15.05 17.23
N LEU A 283 -11.69 15.96 16.39
CA LEU A 283 -13.11 16.26 16.26
C LEU A 283 -13.69 15.42 15.12
N ASN A 284 -14.86 14.83 15.37
CA ASN A 284 -15.54 13.94 14.44
C ASN A 284 -16.99 14.41 14.28
N TRP A 285 -17.47 14.54 13.04
CA TRP A 285 -18.85 14.89 12.73
C TRP A 285 -19.55 13.75 12.00
N LEU A 286 -20.78 13.46 12.39
CA LEU A 286 -21.68 12.62 11.62
C LEU A 286 -22.35 13.47 10.54
N LEU A 287 -22.29 13.00 9.30
CA LEU A 287 -22.87 13.66 8.13
C LEU A 287 -24.04 12.80 7.56
N PRO A 288 -24.80 13.30 6.59
CA PRO A 288 -25.90 12.53 5.99
C PRO A 288 -25.46 11.21 5.32
N GLU A 289 -26.45 10.42 4.93
CA GLU A 289 -26.24 9.16 4.17
C GLU A 289 -25.41 9.42 2.90
N ALA A 290 -24.49 8.51 2.57
CA ALA A 290 -23.56 8.65 1.44
C ALA A 290 -24.21 8.48 0.04
N THR A 291 -25.54 8.45 -0.01
CA THR A 291 -26.36 8.09 -1.19
C THR A 291 -26.82 9.30 -2.00
N ASP A 292 -26.71 10.53 -1.45
CA ASP A 292 -26.79 11.77 -2.21
C ASP A 292 -25.41 12.05 -2.83
N PHE A 293 -25.22 11.61 -4.08
CA PHE A 293 -23.92 11.70 -4.76
C PHE A 293 -23.50 13.13 -5.11
N GLU A 294 -24.45 14.05 -5.27
CA GLU A 294 -24.15 15.47 -5.51
C GLU A 294 -23.61 16.11 -4.23
N LEU A 295 -24.31 15.92 -3.10
CA LEU A 295 -23.84 16.39 -1.80
C LEU A 295 -22.50 15.74 -1.42
N ARG A 296 -22.37 14.42 -1.61
CA ARG A 296 -21.12 13.69 -1.38
C ARG A 296 -19.97 14.29 -2.20
N MET A 297 -20.21 14.61 -3.48
CA MET A 297 -19.21 15.24 -4.33
C MET A 297 -18.85 16.65 -3.82
N ALA A 298 -19.84 17.45 -3.44
CA ALA A 298 -19.62 18.79 -2.89
C ALA A 298 -18.80 18.76 -1.59
N LEU A 299 -19.11 17.83 -0.68
CA LEU A 299 -18.36 17.62 0.54
C LEU A 299 -16.95 17.06 0.28
N SER A 300 -16.75 16.28 -0.79
CA SER A 300 -15.41 15.81 -1.19
C SER A 300 -14.54 16.97 -1.64
N VAL A 301 -15.10 17.87 -2.46
CA VAL A 301 -14.43 19.13 -2.87
C VAL A 301 -14.12 19.99 -1.64
N LEU A 302 -15.09 20.17 -0.73
CA LEU A 302 -14.89 20.92 0.50
C LEU A 302 -13.78 20.32 1.37
N SER A 303 -13.81 19.00 1.59
CA SER A 303 -12.80 18.31 2.40
C SER A 303 -11.41 18.48 1.81
N TYR A 304 -11.26 18.34 0.48
CA TYR A 304 -9.98 18.58 -0.18
C TYR A 304 -9.50 20.02 0.04
N ALA A 305 -10.40 20.99 -0.18
CA ALA A 305 -10.09 22.41 -0.01
C ALA A 305 -9.67 22.75 1.42
N LEU A 306 -10.24 22.11 2.45
CA LEU A 306 -9.96 22.40 3.86
C LEU A 306 -8.66 21.76 4.37
N VAL A 307 -8.36 20.50 4.01
CA VAL A 307 -7.32 19.72 4.72
C VAL A 307 -6.32 18.92 3.87
N SER A 308 -6.53 18.73 2.56
CA SER A 308 -5.75 17.74 1.81
C SER A 308 -4.32 18.17 1.44
N THR A 309 -4.05 19.46 1.27
CA THR A 309 -2.71 19.97 0.88
C THR A 309 -2.08 20.83 1.97
N PRO A 310 -0.75 21.03 2.00
CA PRO A 310 -0.10 21.97 2.92
C PRO A 310 -0.61 23.42 2.78
N ALA A 311 -1.17 23.77 1.62
CA ALA A 311 -1.79 25.08 1.36
C ALA A 311 -3.25 25.17 1.83
N SER A 312 -3.89 24.05 2.19
CA SER A 312 -5.28 24.04 2.63
C SER A 312 -5.42 24.77 3.98
N PRO A 313 -6.35 25.71 4.14
CA PRO A 313 -6.34 26.68 5.23
C PRO A 313 -6.50 26.05 6.62
N LEU A 314 -7.35 25.03 6.79
CA LEU A 314 -7.52 24.38 8.09
C LEU A 314 -6.29 23.55 8.47
N ARG A 315 -5.73 22.79 7.52
CA ARG A 315 -4.45 22.07 7.74
C ARG A 315 -3.32 23.03 8.06
N LYS A 316 -3.20 24.12 7.31
CA LYS A 316 -2.17 25.15 7.51
C LYS A 316 -2.30 25.78 8.90
N ALA A 317 -3.50 26.21 9.31
CA ALA A 317 -3.73 26.79 10.63
C ALA A 317 -3.32 25.85 11.77
N LEU A 318 -3.63 24.55 11.65
CA LEU A 318 -3.26 23.53 12.62
C LEU A 318 -1.75 23.31 12.69
N ILE A 319 -1.06 23.15 11.56
CA ILE A 319 0.38 22.91 11.53
C ILE A 319 1.16 24.16 11.98
N ASP A 320 0.78 25.34 11.49
CA ASP A 320 1.46 26.60 11.83
C ASP A 320 1.28 27.00 13.30
N SER A 321 0.27 26.46 13.98
CA SER A 321 0.04 26.71 15.41
C SER A 321 1.16 26.16 16.30
N GLY A 322 1.88 25.13 15.86
CA GLY A 322 2.88 24.43 16.66
C GLY A 322 2.32 23.67 17.88
N LEU A 323 0.99 23.46 17.95
CA LEU A 323 0.33 22.76 19.06
C LEU A 323 0.41 21.23 18.97
N GLY A 324 0.87 20.71 17.84
CA GLY A 324 1.07 19.28 17.61
C GLY A 324 2.05 19.02 16.47
N GLU A 325 2.49 17.78 16.35
CA GLU A 325 3.49 17.37 15.37
C GLU A 325 2.89 17.16 13.98
N GLN A 326 1.69 16.57 13.91
CA GLN A 326 1.05 16.18 12.66
C GLN A 326 -0.48 16.20 12.75
N ILE A 327 -1.14 16.31 11.61
CA ILE A 327 -2.59 16.15 11.50
C ILE A 327 -2.98 14.70 11.85
N THR A 328 -4.10 14.55 12.56
CA THR A 328 -4.85 13.28 12.64
C THR A 328 -6.27 13.49 12.13
N GLY A 329 -6.93 12.41 11.72
CA GLY A 329 -8.17 12.47 10.96
C GLY A 329 -7.93 12.74 9.47
N GLY A 330 -8.77 12.14 8.62
CA GLY A 330 -8.58 12.15 7.16
C GLY A 330 -9.47 13.13 6.39
N GLY A 331 -10.22 13.99 7.08
CA GLY A 331 -11.31 14.75 6.47
C GLY A 331 -12.55 13.87 6.26
N LEU A 332 -13.17 13.96 5.09
CA LEU A 332 -14.39 13.23 4.74
C LEU A 332 -14.14 11.72 4.57
N SER A 333 -14.92 10.88 5.26
CA SER A 333 -15.08 9.45 4.97
C SER A 333 -16.46 9.16 4.42
N THR A 334 -16.51 8.29 3.41
CA THR A 334 -17.75 7.87 2.71
C THR A 334 -17.93 6.35 2.72
N GLN A 335 -17.21 5.65 3.61
CA GLN A 335 -17.17 4.18 3.66
C GLN A 335 -18.34 3.55 4.43
N LEU A 336 -18.89 4.27 5.42
CA LEU A 336 -20.04 3.82 6.20
C LEU A 336 -21.35 4.32 5.58
N ARG A 337 -22.49 3.83 6.07
CA ARG A 337 -23.82 4.23 5.62
C ARG A 337 -24.02 5.75 5.67
N GLN A 338 -23.64 6.36 6.80
CA GLN A 338 -23.58 7.82 6.96
C GLN A 338 -22.13 8.29 6.86
N MET A 339 -21.92 9.38 6.13
CA MET A 339 -20.61 9.97 5.96
C MET A 339 -20.09 10.52 7.29
N THR A 340 -18.78 10.68 7.42
CA THR A 340 -18.17 11.35 8.57
C THR A 340 -17.14 12.36 8.13
N PHE A 341 -16.85 13.36 8.96
CA PHE A 341 -15.69 14.24 8.77
C PHE A 341 -14.87 14.26 10.05
N SER A 342 -13.56 14.03 9.95
CA SER A 342 -12.67 13.94 11.11
C SER A 342 -11.39 14.76 10.91
N ILE A 343 -11.01 15.58 11.90
CA ILE A 343 -9.79 16.38 11.86
C ILE A 343 -9.26 16.68 13.28
N GLY A 344 -7.94 16.77 13.42
CA GLY A 344 -7.26 16.93 14.69
C GLY A 344 -5.75 17.03 14.59
N LEU A 345 -5.07 16.94 15.73
CA LEU A 345 -3.60 16.86 15.84
C LEU A 345 -3.17 15.66 16.68
N LYS A 346 -2.02 15.08 16.32
CA LYS A 346 -1.26 14.10 17.12
C LYS A 346 0.10 14.66 17.51
N GLY A 347 0.66 14.11 18.58
CA GLY A 347 1.90 14.63 19.17
C GLY A 347 1.66 15.91 19.97
N ILE A 348 0.54 15.99 20.70
CA ILE A 348 0.13 17.18 21.45
C ILE A 348 0.46 17.04 22.94
N ARG A 349 0.55 18.16 23.66
CA ARG A 349 0.37 18.15 25.12
C ARG A 349 -1.12 18.08 25.43
N LEU A 350 -1.52 17.29 26.42
CA LEU A 350 -2.95 17.11 26.75
C LEU A 350 -3.63 18.41 27.19
N GLU A 351 -2.89 19.30 27.85
CA GLU A 351 -3.34 20.64 28.22
C GLU A 351 -3.70 21.55 27.04
N ASP A 352 -3.13 21.30 25.84
CA ASP A 352 -3.43 22.08 24.64
C ASP A 352 -4.70 21.58 23.91
N ALA A 353 -5.29 20.45 24.32
CA ALA A 353 -6.40 19.83 23.58
C ALA A 353 -7.61 20.77 23.39
N GLU A 354 -7.95 21.57 24.39
CA GLU A 354 -9.02 22.58 24.30
C GLU A 354 -8.66 23.74 23.36
N GLN A 355 -7.39 24.15 23.35
CA GLN A 355 -6.89 25.18 22.44
C GLN A 355 -6.97 24.70 20.99
N ILE A 356 -6.67 23.43 20.73
CA ILE A 356 -6.75 22.84 19.39
C ILE A 356 -8.21 22.72 18.93
N GLU A 357 -9.12 22.25 19.79
CA GLU A 357 -10.57 22.24 19.47
C GLU A 357 -11.06 23.65 19.12
N THR A 358 -10.66 24.65 19.92
CA THR A 358 -11.01 26.06 19.69
C THR A 358 -10.46 26.56 18.36
N LEU A 359 -9.19 26.26 18.05
CA LEU A 359 -8.56 26.64 16.79
C LEU A 359 -9.29 26.05 15.58
N ILE A 360 -9.69 24.79 15.64
CA ILE A 360 -10.44 24.13 14.55
C ILE A 360 -11.77 24.86 14.31
N LEU A 361 -12.56 25.07 15.36
CA LEU A 361 -13.88 25.68 15.24
C LEU A 361 -13.80 27.15 14.81
N GLN A 362 -12.83 27.91 15.33
CA GLN A 362 -12.61 29.31 14.92
C GLN A 362 -12.15 29.41 13.46
N THR A 363 -11.27 28.50 13.02
CA THR A 363 -10.83 28.47 11.62
C THR A 363 -11.99 28.12 10.70
N LEU A 364 -12.82 27.14 11.06
CA LEU A 364 -14.02 26.80 10.30
C LEU A 364 -15.02 27.97 10.26
N ALA A 365 -15.23 28.68 11.38
CA ALA A 365 -16.09 29.86 11.43
C ALA A 365 -15.58 30.99 10.53
N ALA A 366 -14.28 31.30 10.59
CA ALA A 366 -13.68 32.29 9.70
C ALA A 366 -13.84 31.90 8.22
N LEU A 367 -13.65 30.62 7.87
CA LEU A 367 -13.83 30.13 6.50
C LEU A 367 -15.31 30.16 6.05
N ALA A 368 -16.27 29.97 6.97
CA ALA A 368 -17.69 30.11 6.66
C ALA A 368 -18.10 31.58 6.48
N ASP A 369 -17.48 32.51 7.20
CA ASP A 369 -17.79 33.94 7.11
C ASP A 369 -17.06 34.63 5.93
N GLU A 370 -15.77 34.36 5.75
CA GLU A 370 -14.89 35.04 4.79
C GLU A 370 -14.76 34.30 3.45
N GLY A 371 -15.00 32.98 3.44
CA GLY A 371 -14.85 32.11 2.27
C GLY A 371 -13.47 31.44 2.16
N ILE A 372 -13.37 30.51 1.21
CA ILE A 372 -12.13 29.83 0.84
C ILE A 372 -11.52 30.54 -0.37
N ASP A 373 -10.19 30.64 -0.43
CA ASP A 373 -9.48 31.17 -1.62
C ASP A 373 -10.02 30.49 -2.90
N PRO A 374 -10.56 31.25 -3.87
CA PRO A 374 -11.11 30.69 -5.11
C PRO A 374 -10.13 29.81 -5.88
N ASP A 375 -8.82 30.11 -5.81
CA ASP A 375 -7.80 29.28 -6.46
C ASP A 375 -7.69 27.90 -5.78
N MET A 376 -7.89 27.83 -4.46
CA MET A 376 -7.93 26.57 -3.71
C MET A 376 -9.20 25.77 -4.04
N VAL A 377 -10.33 26.45 -4.26
CA VAL A 377 -11.58 25.80 -4.69
C VAL A 377 -11.43 25.22 -6.09
N GLU A 378 -10.88 25.98 -7.04
CA GLU A 378 -10.58 25.48 -8.40
C GLU A 378 -9.61 24.29 -8.35
N ALA A 379 -8.57 24.35 -7.50
CA ALA A 379 -7.63 23.25 -7.29
C ALA A 379 -8.31 21.97 -6.78
N ALA A 380 -9.23 22.13 -5.82
CA ALA A 380 -9.98 21.03 -5.25
C ALA A 380 -10.89 20.36 -6.28
N VAL A 381 -11.64 21.16 -7.05
CA VAL A 381 -12.51 20.65 -8.12
C VAL A 381 -11.70 19.90 -9.18
N ASN A 382 -10.61 20.51 -9.67
CA ASN A 382 -9.76 19.90 -10.67
C ASN A 382 -9.11 18.61 -10.17
N THR A 383 -8.59 18.59 -8.94
CA THR A 383 -7.94 17.40 -8.39
C THR A 383 -8.92 16.24 -8.23
N ILE A 384 -10.12 16.50 -7.69
CA ILE A 384 -11.15 15.47 -7.53
C ILE A 384 -11.61 14.94 -8.91
N GLU A 385 -11.87 15.84 -9.87
CA GLU A 385 -12.19 15.45 -11.24
C GLU A 385 -11.09 14.59 -11.87
N PHE A 386 -9.84 15.04 -11.75
CA PHE A 386 -8.69 14.35 -12.30
C PHE A 386 -8.56 12.94 -11.71
N SER A 387 -8.59 12.80 -10.38
CA SER A 387 -8.52 11.50 -9.71
C SER A 387 -9.65 10.55 -10.13
N LEU A 388 -10.87 11.06 -10.33
CA LEU A 388 -12.00 10.26 -10.79
C LEU A 388 -11.84 9.78 -12.24
N ARG A 389 -11.35 10.64 -13.14
CA ARG A 389 -11.08 10.29 -14.55
C ARG A 389 -9.89 9.37 -14.71
N GLU A 390 -8.82 9.61 -13.95
CA GLU A 390 -7.58 8.85 -14.00
C GLU A 390 -7.80 7.43 -13.47
N ASN A 391 -8.55 7.32 -12.35
CA ASN A 391 -8.80 6.08 -11.64
C ASN A 391 -7.53 5.22 -11.53
N ASN A 392 -6.41 5.87 -11.18
CA ASN A 392 -5.10 5.24 -11.06
C ASN A 392 -5.00 4.59 -9.68
N THR A 393 -5.10 3.28 -9.67
CA THR A 393 -5.14 2.45 -8.47
C THR A 393 -3.77 1.85 -8.13
N GLY A 394 -2.71 2.27 -8.82
CA GLY A 394 -1.37 1.69 -8.68
C GLY A 394 -1.38 0.20 -8.98
N SER A 395 -0.93 -0.61 -8.01
CA SER A 395 -0.92 -2.07 -8.11
C SER A 395 -2.26 -2.75 -7.78
N TYR A 396 -3.24 -2.02 -7.22
CA TYR A 396 -4.56 -2.58 -6.96
C TYR A 396 -5.36 -2.70 -8.26
N PRO A 397 -6.14 -3.78 -8.47
CA PRO A 397 -7.01 -3.89 -9.64
C PRO A 397 -8.05 -2.76 -9.68
N ARG A 398 -8.25 -2.15 -10.86
CA ARG A 398 -9.27 -1.10 -11.05
C ARG A 398 -10.68 -1.59 -10.70
N GLY A 399 -11.02 -2.81 -11.11
CA GLY A 399 -12.31 -3.44 -10.80
C GLY A 399 -12.58 -3.54 -9.29
N LEU A 400 -11.56 -3.74 -8.46
CA LEU A 400 -11.71 -3.81 -6.99
C LEU A 400 -12.10 -2.45 -6.40
N VAL A 401 -11.49 -1.36 -6.88
CA VAL A 401 -11.83 -0.01 -6.40
C VAL A 401 -13.23 0.40 -6.86
N LEU A 402 -13.64 0.02 -8.08
CA LEU A 402 -15.00 0.23 -8.57
C LEU A 402 -16.03 -0.59 -7.77
N LEU A 403 -15.71 -1.84 -7.41
CA LEU A 403 -16.53 -2.64 -6.49
C LEU A 403 -16.75 -1.90 -5.17
N ILE A 404 -15.67 -1.48 -4.50
CA ILE A 404 -15.76 -0.79 -3.20
C ILE A 404 -16.63 0.46 -3.33
N ARG A 405 -16.51 1.20 -4.44
CA ARG A 405 -17.34 2.38 -4.73
C ARG A 405 -18.81 2.02 -4.90
N ALA A 406 -19.13 0.95 -5.65
CA ALA A 406 -20.49 0.46 -5.83
C ALA A 406 -21.14 0.03 -4.50
N LEU A 407 -20.38 -0.66 -3.65
CA LEU A 407 -20.85 -1.15 -2.35
C LEU A 407 -21.32 -0.03 -1.40
N THR A 408 -20.79 1.19 -1.52
CA THR A 408 -21.24 2.35 -0.72
C THR A 408 -22.71 2.72 -0.91
N ALA A 409 -23.34 2.28 -2.00
CA ALA A 409 -24.77 2.41 -2.25
C ALA A 409 -25.48 1.06 -2.16
N TRP A 410 -24.84 0.00 -2.69
CA TRP A 410 -25.47 -1.29 -2.93
C TRP A 410 -25.91 -2.01 -1.65
N LEU A 411 -25.10 -1.95 -0.60
CA LEU A 411 -25.38 -2.61 0.69
C LEU A 411 -26.60 -2.04 1.40
N TYR A 412 -26.98 -0.81 1.05
CA TYR A 412 -28.08 -0.07 1.67
C TYR A 412 -29.31 0.01 0.77
N GLY A 413 -29.41 -0.90 -0.21
CA GLY A 413 -30.56 -1.03 -1.10
C GLY A 413 -30.72 0.14 -2.08
N ARG A 414 -29.60 0.74 -2.50
CA ARG A 414 -29.57 1.75 -3.56
C ARG A 414 -28.89 1.20 -4.82
N ASN A 415 -29.09 1.91 -5.94
CA ASN A 415 -28.51 1.53 -7.22
C ASN A 415 -26.97 1.55 -7.15
N PRO A 416 -26.28 0.42 -7.44
CA PRO A 416 -24.82 0.33 -7.38
C PRO A 416 -24.10 0.98 -8.57
N ILE A 417 -24.80 1.32 -9.65
CA ILE A 417 -24.24 2.00 -10.83
C ILE A 417 -24.06 3.50 -10.57
N ALA A 418 -24.98 4.11 -9.81
CA ALA A 418 -24.98 5.54 -9.50
C ALA A 418 -23.66 6.09 -8.92
N PRO A 419 -22.99 5.44 -7.94
CA PRO A 419 -21.70 5.92 -7.44
C PRO A 419 -20.54 5.78 -8.45
N LEU A 420 -20.70 5.01 -9.53
CA LEU A 420 -19.68 4.83 -10.57
C LEU A 420 -19.73 5.95 -11.62
N ALA A 421 -20.94 6.41 -11.98
CA ALA A 421 -21.19 7.46 -12.96
C ALA A 421 -21.00 8.87 -12.37
N PHE A 422 -19.74 9.30 -12.25
CA PHE A 422 -19.41 10.50 -11.47
C PHE A 422 -19.58 11.85 -12.21
N ALA A 423 -19.68 11.90 -13.55
CA ALA A 423 -19.65 13.20 -14.24
C ALA A 423 -20.88 14.05 -13.96
N ALA A 424 -22.09 13.45 -13.87
CA ALA A 424 -23.30 14.21 -13.60
C ALA A 424 -23.27 14.90 -12.21
N PRO A 425 -22.99 14.19 -11.10
CA PRO A 425 -22.78 14.83 -9.79
C PRO A 425 -21.69 15.90 -9.80
N LEU A 426 -20.55 15.62 -10.45
CA LEU A 426 -19.45 16.58 -10.53
C LEU A 426 -19.84 17.86 -11.29
N ASN A 427 -20.54 17.74 -12.41
CA ASN A 427 -21.00 18.88 -13.20
C ASN A 427 -22.03 19.71 -12.42
N ALA A 428 -22.95 19.06 -11.70
CA ALA A 428 -23.90 19.77 -10.84
C ALA A 428 -23.19 20.58 -9.74
N VAL A 429 -22.15 20.03 -9.11
CA VAL A 429 -21.33 20.76 -8.13
C VAL A 429 -20.61 21.94 -8.79
N LYS A 430 -20.01 21.76 -9.98
CA LYS A 430 -19.37 22.85 -10.73
C LYS A 430 -20.35 23.97 -11.07
N GLU A 431 -21.56 23.63 -11.50
CA GLU A 431 -22.61 24.60 -11.80
C GLU A 431 -23.05 25.36 -10.54
N ARG A 432 -23.22 24.68 -9.40
CA ARG A 432 -23.52 25.35 -8.12
C ARG A 432 -22.41 26.30 -7.69
N LEU A 433 -21.15 25.89 -7.77
CA LEU A 433 -20.00 26.74 -7.45
C LEU A 433 -19.92 27.97 -8.37
N ALA A 434 -20.29 27.83 -9.64
CA ALA A 434 -20.33 28.94 -10.59
C ALA A 434 -21.50 29.91 -10.35
N GLN A 435 -22.63 29.42 -9.84
CA GLN A 435 -23.84 30.20 -9.56
C GLN A 435 -23.80 30.89 -8.18
N ASP A 436 -23.17 30.26 -7.20
CA ASP A 436 -23.09 30.72 -5.82
C ASP A 436 -21.69 30.52 -5.23
N ALA A 437 -20.93 31.62 -5.17
CA ALA A 437 -19.59 31.66 -4.57
C ALA A 437 -19.59 31.43 -3.05
N THR A 438 -20.76 31.41 -2.40
CA THR A 438 -20.93 31.11 -0.97
C THR A 438 -21.35 29.67 -0.69
N TYR A 439 -21.46 28.84 -1.72
CA TYR A 439 -21.96 27.46 -1.60
C TYR A 439 -21.14 26.63 -0.60
N LEU A 440 -19.80 26.69 -0.66
CA LEU A 440 -18.94 25.94 0.27
C LEU A 440 -19.02 26.47 1.70
N GLN A 441 -19.16 27.79 1.87
CA GLN A 441 -19.40 28.42 3.17
C GLN A 441 -20.69 27.89 3.81
N ALA A 442 -21.77 27.78 3.03
CA ALA A 442 -23.02 27.21 3.49
C ALA A 442 -22.86 25.74 3.92
N LEU A 443 -22.04 24.95 3.22
CA LEU A 443 -21.74 23.57 3.63
C LEU A 443 -20.96 23.50 4.95
N ILE A 444 -19.95 24.36 5.15
CA ILE A 444 -19.22 24.45 6.44
C ILE A 444 -20.20 24.81 7.56
N GLN A 445 -21.02 25.83 7.32
CA GLN A 445 -22.00 26.32 8.29
C GLN A 445 -22.98 25.22 8.69
N GLN A 446 -23.59 24.55 7.71
CA GLN A 446 -24.63 23.55 7.94
C GLN A 446 -24.08 22.25 8.53
N TYR A 447 -23.00 21.71 7.96
CA TYR A 447 -22.57 20.34 8.24
C TYR A 447 -21.48 20.23 9.31
N LEU A 448 -20.76 21.31 9.60
CA LEU A 448 -19.70 21.32 10.61
C LEU A 448 -20.03 22.24 11.79
N LEU A 449 -20.41 23.51 11.55
CA LEU A 449 -20.60 24.48 12.64
C LEU A 449 -21.94 24.34 13.37
N GLN A 450 -23.04 24.16 12.63
CA GLN A 450 -24.40 23.99 13.18
C GLN A 450 -24.74 22.54 13.51
N ASN A 451 -23.85 21.61 13.19
CA ASN A 451 -24.06 20.19 13.42
C ASN A 451 -23.64 19.80 14.84
N ASN A 452 -24.63 19.59 15.71
CA ASN A 452 -24.43 19.17 17.09
C ASN A 452 -24.02 17.70 17.23
N HIS A 453 -24.15 16.88 16.18
CA HIS A 453 -23.66 15.51 16.18
C HIS A 453 -22.15 15.51 15.92
N ARG A 454 -21.41 16.04 16.90
CA ARG A 454 -19.95 16.17 16.92
C ARG A 454 -19.38 15.50 18.16
N ALA A 455 -18.37 14.65 17.99
CA ALA A 455 -17.62 14.01 19.08
C ALA A 455 -16.16 14.48 19.10
N THR A 456 -15.71 15.04 20.22
CA THR A 456 -14.29 15.33 20.49
C THR A 456 -13.69 14.13 21.23
N ILE A 457 -12.72 13.45 20.59
CA ILE A 457 -12.01 12.31 21.15
C ILE A 457 -10.58 12.72 21.48
N ILE A 458 -10.19 12.52 22.74
CA ILE A 458 -8.83 12.76 23.23
C ILE A 458 -8.21 11.41 23.53
N LEU A 459 -7.05 11.10 22.93
CA LEU A 459 -6.26 9.97 23.38
C LEU A 459 -5.21 10.42 24.38
N GLU A 460 -5.27 9.81 25.56
CA GLU A 460 -4.35 10.07 26.67
C GLU A 460 -3.30 8.96 26.76
N PRO A 461 -2.00 9.28 26.70
CA PRO A 461 -0.96 8.29 26.95
C PRO A 461 -1.00 7.83 28.40
N ASP A 462 -1.22 6.52 28.61
CA ASP A 462 -1.24 5.88 29.92
C ASP A 462 -0.22 4.72 29.94
N PRO A 463 0.86 4.84 30.73
CA PRO A 463 1.90 3.80 30.83
C PRO A 463 1.41 2.50 31.49
N ASP A 464 0.31 2.53 32.23
CA ASP A 464 -0.17 1.42 33.06
C ASP A 464 -1.36 0.68 32.44
N VAL A 465 -2.00 1.23 31.40
CA VAL A 465 -3.23 0.65 30.83
C VAL A 465 -3.05 -0.77 30.31
N GLN A 466 -1.93 -1.09 29.65
CA GLN A 466 -1.67 -2.44 29.16
C GLN A 466 -1.44 -3.41 30.32
N GLN A 467 -0.69 -2.99 31.35
CA GLN A 467 -0.47 -3.79 32.54
C GLN A 467 -1.77 -4.10 33.28
N ARG A 468 -2.70 -3.13 33.36
CA ARG A 468 -4.04 -3.36 33.93
C ARG A 468 -4.83 -4.39 33.12
N ARG A 469 -4.85 -4.27 31.78
CA ARG A 469 -5.51 -5.23 30.89
C ARG A 469 -4.94 -6.64 31.00
N ASP A 470 -3.61 -6.78 31.04
CA ASP A 470 -2.94 -8.08 31.18
C ASP A 470 -3.25 -8.72 32.55
N GLN A 471 -3.36 -7.89 33.59
CA GLN A 471 -3.72 -8.36 34.93
C GLN A 471 -5.18 -8.81 35.00
N GLU A 472 -6.11 -8.04 34.43
CA GLU A 472 -7.53 -8.42 34.30
C GLU A 472 -7.70 -9.73 33.52
N GLU A 473 -6.94 -9.92 32.43
CA GLU A 473 -6.93 -11.16 31.64
C GLU A 473 -6.45 -12.36 32.49
N LYS A 474 -5.34 -12.19 33.22
CA LYS A 474 -4.79 -13.22 34.11
C LYS A 474 -5.75 -13.59 35.23
N GLU A 475 -6.38 -12.60 35.87
CA GLU A 475 -7.35 -12.82 36.94
C GLU A 475 -8.58 -13.56 36.43
N ARG A 476 -9.08 -13.18 35.25
CA ARG A 476 -10.20 -13.87 34.59
C ARG A 476 -9.86 -15.34 34.28
N LEU A 477 -8.70 -15.61 33.69
CA LEU A 477 -8.24 -16.98 33.39
C LEU A 477 -8.02 -17.80 34.66
N ALA A 478 -7.49 -17.20 35.73
CA ALA A 478 -7.32 -17.86 37.02
C ALA A 478 -8.67 -18.22 37.66
N ALA A 479 -9.67 -17.34 37.59
CA ALA A 479 -11.02 -17.62 38.06
C ALA A 479 -11.66 -18.76 37.27
N ILE A 480 -11.58 -18.74 35.95
CA ILE A 480 -12.08 -19.83 35.07
C ILE A 480 -11.40 -21.15 35.42
N ARG A 481 -10.07 -21.17 35.54
CA ARG A 481 -9.31 -22.37 35.91
C ARG A 481 -9.73 -22.91 37.29
N ALA A 482 -10.05 -22.05 38.24
CA ALA A 482 -10.49 -22.47 39.58
C ALA A 482 -11.88 -23.11 39.59
N GLU A 483 -12.71 -22.85 38.58
CA GLU A 483 -14.02 -23.48 38.39
C GLU A 483 -13.94 -24.82 37.62
N MET A 484 -12.81 -25.11 36.99
CA MET A 484 -12.58 -26.37 36.27
C MET A 484 -12.18 -27.49 37.23
N ASP A 485 -12.90 -28.61 37.19
CA ASP A 485 -12.47 -29.83 37.86
C ASP A 485 -11.32 -30.52 37.09
N GLU A 486 -10.73 -31.56 37.68
CA GLU A 486 -9.60 -32.28 37.08
C GLU A 486 -9.95 -32.87 35.71
N ALA A 487 -11.20 -33.29 35.50
CA ALA A 487 -11.67 -33.83 34.23
C ALA A 487 -11.78 -32.73 33.15
N ALA A 488 -12.26 -31.55 33.50
CA ALA A 488 -12.32 -30.39 32.61
C ALA A 488 -10.91 -29.89 32.25
N LEU A 489 -9.98 -29.86 33.22
CA LEU A 489 -8.58 -29.52 32.99
C LEU A 489 -7.90 -30.53 32.04
N GLN A 490 -8.10 -31.83 32.29
CA GLN A 490 -7.57 -32.85 31.38
C GLN A 490 -8.16 -32.74 29.97
N THR A 491 -9.45 -32.40 29.85
CA THR A 491 -10.10 -32.16 28.54
C THR A 491 -9.47 -30.98 27.80
N ALA A 492 -9.13 -29.89 28.49
CA ALA A 492 -8.44 -28.75 27.89
C ALA A 492 -7.01 -29.08 27.44
N VAL A 493 -6.29 -29.90 28.22
CA VAL A 493 -4.98 -30.44 27.86
C VAL A 493 -5.07 -31.30 26.60
N ASP A 494 -5.99 -32.27 26.59
CA ASP A 494 -6.19 -33.18 25.46
C ASP A 494 -6.57 -32.40 24.19
N TYR A 495 -7.43 -31.39 24.31
CA TYR A 495 -7.82 -30.52 23.20
C TYR A 495 -6.64 -29.69 22.68
N THR A 496 -5.80 -29.15 23.57
CA THR A 496 -4.59 -28.42 23.20
C THR A 496 -3.64 -29.29 22.37
N HIS A 497 -3.36 -30.51 22.83
CA HIS A 497 -2.49 -31.44 22.11
C HIS A 497 -3.09 -31.91 20.78
N GLU A 498 -4.40 -32.14 20.72
CA GLU A 498 -5.08 -32.50 19.47
C GLU A 498 -5.08 -31.35 18.45
N LEU A 499 -5.31 -30.10 18.88
CA LEU A 499 -5.24 -28.93 18.03
C LEU A 499 -3.84 -28.75 17.44
N ARG A 500 -2.81 -28.82 18.30
CA ARG A 500 -1.40 -28.78 17.87
C ARG A 500 -1.08 -29.88 16.86
N ARG A 501 -1.47 -31.12 17.17
CA ARG A 501 -1.26 -32.26 16.26
C ARG A 501 -1.88 -32.00 14.90
N ARG A 502 -3.12 -31.49 14.83
CA ARG A 502 -3.81 -31.19 13.55
C ARG A 502 -3.09 -30.13 12.73
N GLN A 503 -2.66 -29.06 13.37
CA GLN A 503 -1.89 -27.97 12.75
C GLN A 503 -0.61 -28.54 12.12
N GLU A 504 0.15 -29.31 12.89
CA GLU A 504 1.42 -29.91 12.47
C GLU A 504 1.28 -31.02 11.40
N THR A 505 0.09 -31.62 11.26
CA THR A 505 -0.07 -32.89 10.51
C THR A 505 0.10 -32.82 8.98
N ALA A 506 0.33 -31.71 8.28
CA ALA A 506 0.27 -31.66 6.79
C ALA A 506 -1.03 -32.22 6.15
N ASP A 507 -1.39 -31.72 4.97
CA ASP A 507 -2.55 -32.22 4.24
C ASP A 507 -2.17 -33.45 3.39
N SER A 508 -3.15 -34.30 3.11
CA SER A 508 -2.91 -35.47 2.28
C SER A 508 -2.60 -35.04 0.83
N PRO A 509 -1.67 -35.70 0.12
CA PRO A 509 -1.42 -35.39 -1.29
C PRO A 509 -2.67 -35.49 -2.17
N ALA A 510 -3.62 -36.37 -1.82
CA ALA A 510 -4.88 -36.53 -2.54
C ALA A 510 -5.83 -35.34 -2.35
N ASP A 511 -5.83 -34.70 -1.18
CA ASP A 511 -6.64 -33.51 -0.93
C ASP A 511 -6.00 -32.26 -1.56
N LEU A 512 -4.68 -32.12 -1.47
CA LEU A 512 -3.93 -31.06 -2.15
C LEU A 512 -4.15 -31.10 -3.67
N ALA A 513 -4.18 -32.29 -4.27
CA ALA A 513 -4.43 -32.47 -5.70
C ALA A 513 -5.84 -32.05 -6.17
N LYS A 514 -6.79 -31.79 -5.25
CA LYS A 514 -8.13 -31.27 -5.60
C LYS A 514 -8.12 -29.77 -5.89
N ILE A 515 -7.14 -29.04 -5.38
CA ILE A 515 -7.04 -27.59 -5.58
C ILE A 515 -6.67 -27.34 -7.04
N PRO A 516 -7.45 -26.54 -7.78
CA PRO A 516 -7.11 -26.22 -9.15
C PRO A 516 -5.81 -25.40 -9.17
N ARG A 517 -4.93 -25.73 -10.11
CA ARG A 517 -3.69 -24.99 -10.34
C ARG A 517 -3.44 -24.78 -11.82
N LEU A 518 -2.61 -23.80 -12.11
CA LEU A 518 -2.04 -23.67 -13.44
C LEU A 518 -0.96 -24.73 -13.66
N THR A 519 -0.77 -25.06 -14.92
CA THR A 519 0.38 -25.80 -15.42
C THR A 519 1.24 -24.85 -16.25
N LEU A 520 2.49 -25.24 -16.54
CA LEU A 520 3.36 -24.43 -17.42
C LEU A 520 2.75 -24.21 -18.83
N ALA A 521 1.85 -25.09 -19.27
CA ALA A 521 1.16 -24.95 -20.54
C ALA A 521 0.08 -23.85 -20.54
N ASP A 522 -0.36 -23.42 -19.36
CA ASP A 522 -1.36 -22.36 -19.19
C ASP A 522 -0.72 -20.95 -19.11
N LEU A 523 0.61 -20.88 -19.08
CA LEU A 523 1.36 -19.62 -19.05
C LEU A 523 1.69 -19.15 -20.47
N ASP A 524 1.66 -17.83 -20.67
CA ASP A 524 2.10 -17.24 -21.93
C ASP A 524 3.58 -17.55 -22.15
N LYS A 525 3.92 -18.04 -23.35
CA LYS A 525 5.31 -18.34 -23.71
C LYS A 525 6.10 -17.10 -24.09
N GLU A 526 5.40 -16.04 -24.50
CA GLU A 526 5.98 -14.79 -24.96
C GLU A 526 5.68 -13.67 -23.95
N ASN A 527 6.63 -12.76 -23.76
CA ASN A 527 6.38 -11.55 -22.98
C ASN A 527 5.36 -10.65 -23.70
N LYS A 528 4.49 -10.02 -22.90
CA LYS A 528 3.63 -8.93 -23.38
C LYS A 528 4.51 -7.75 -23.82
N ARG A 529 4.26 -7.22 -25.01
CA ARG A 529 4.96 -6.04 -25.54
C ARG A 529 4.22 -4.77 -25.15
N ILE A 530 4.98 -3.73 -24.80
CA ILE A 530 4.45 -2.40 -24.58
C ILE A 530 4.69 -1.60 -25.86
N PRO A 531 3.64 -1.08 -26.53
CA PRO A 531 3.81 -0.24 -27.72
C PRO A 531 4.73 0.93 -27.40
N SER A 532 5.77 1.13 -28.22
CA SER A 532 6.72 2.22 -28.06
C SER A 532 7.18 2.68 -29.42
N SER A 533 7.25 4.00 -29.60
CA SER A 533 7.87 4.63 -30.76
C SER A 533 8.88 5.67 -30.27
N VAL A 534 10.06 5.66 -30.88
CA VAL A 534 11.16 6.57 -30.55
C VAL A 534 11.26 7.63 -31.65
N SER A 535 11.27 8.88 -31.23
CA SER A 535 11.49 10.05 -32.08
C SER A 535 12.45 11.01 -31.39
N SER A 536 12.80 12.13 -32.04
CA SER A 536 13.71 13.12 -31.47
C SER A 536 13.23 14.55 -31.68
N SER A 537 13.67 15.42 -30.78
CA SER A 537 13.50 16.87 -30.86
C SER A 537 14.86 17.53 -30.63
N GLY A 538 15.61 17.80 -31.69
CA GLY A 538 17.03 18.12 -31.58
C GLY A 538 17.81 16.92 -31.03
N ASP A 539 18.59 17.14 -29.97
CA ASP A 539 19.36 16.08 -29.30
C ASP A 539 18.59 15.40 -28.15
N SER A 540 17.31 15.76 -27.93
CA SER A 540 16.45 15.11 -26.95
C SER A 540 15.70 13.94 -27.56
N GLU A 541 15.66 12.82 -26.86
CA GLU A 541 14.90 11.63 -27.26
C GLU A 541 13.46 11.71 -26.72
N ILE A 542 12.49 11.30 -27.53
CA ILE A 542 11.08 11.23 -27.16
C ILE A 542 10.58 9.81 -27.37
N LEU A 543 10.15 9.16 -26.29
CA LEU A 543 9.45 7.88 -26.31
C LEU A 543 7.94 8.14 -26.22
N HIS A 544 7.18 7.58 -27.14
CA HIS A 544 5.72 7.64 -27.13
C HIS A 544 5.12 6.24 -27.06
N HIS A 545 4.21 6.06 -26.11
CA HIS A 545 3.44 4.85 -25.86
C HIS A 545 1.97 5.07 -26.21
N ASP A 546 1.53 4.45 -27.31
CA ASP A 546 0.13 4.47 -27.75
C ASP A 546 -0.70 3.51 -26.89
N LEU A 547 -1.17 4.03 -25.76
CA LEU A 547 -2.01 3.34 -24.79
C LEU A 547 -3.23 4.20 -24.48
N PHE A 548 -4.37 3.57 -24.26
CA PHE A 548 -5.56 4.29 -23.81
C PHE A 548 -5.35 4.88 -22.42
N THR A 549 -5.44 6.21 -22.31
CA THR A 549 -5.24 6.96 -21.06
C THR A 549 -6.46 7.79 -20.65
N ASN A 550 -7.61 7.60 -21.30
CA ASN A 550 -8.84 8.38 -21.04
C ASN A 550 -8.63 9.91 -21.17
N GLY A 551 -7.84 10.33 -22.17
CA GLY A 551 -7.55 11.74 -22.44
C GLY A 551 -6.61 12.40 -21.42
N ILE A 552 -5.81 11.61 -20.70
CA ILE A 552 -4.77 12.07 -19.79
C ILE A 552 -3.41 11.86 -20.45
N VAL A 553 -2.61 12.93 -20.50
CA VAL A 553 -1.19 12.83 -20.87
C VAL A 553 -0.38 12.52 -19.62
N TYR A 554 0.44 11.48 -19.68
CA TYR A 554 1.51 11.23 -18.71
C TYR A 554 2.84 11.60 -19.37
N LEU A 555 3.57 12.53 -18.76
CA LEU A 555 4.83 13.05 -19.24
C LEU A 555 5.92 12.86 -18.18
N ASP A 556 6.96 12.09 -18.51
CA ASP A 556 8.18 12.03 -17.70
C ASP A 556 9.31 12.77 -18.42
N LEU A 557 9.90 13.76 -17.76
CA LEU A 557 11.09 14.48 -18.24
C LEU A 557 12.30 14.02 -17.45
N GLY A 558 13.18 13.26 -18.09
CA GLY A 558 14.40 12.73 -17.49
C GLY A 558 15.62 13.60 -17.80
N PHE A 559 16.21 14.18 -16.76
CA PHE A 559 17.46 14.92 -16.83
C PHE A 559 18.63 14.06 -16.36
N ASN A 560 19.64 13.90 -17.21
CA ASN A 560 20.76 12.99 -16.98
C ASN A 560 21.67 13.51 -15.85
N LEU A 561 21.68 12.84 -14.69
CA LEU A 561 22.49 13.21 -13.53
C LEU A 561 23.99 13.01 -13.77
N ARG A 562 24.41 12.25 -14.79
CA ARG A 562 25.82 12.07 -15.13
C ARG A 562 26.49 13.37 -15.55
N VAL A 563 25.77 14.47 -15.79
CA VAL A 563 26.37 15.81 -15.99
C VAL A 563 26.95 16.42 -14.72
N LEU A 564 26.60 15.89 -13.55
CA LEU A 564 26.94 16.49 -12.26
C LEU A 564 28.19 15.89 -11.64
N PRO A 565 29.12 16.70 -11.11
CA PRO A 565 30.20 16.19 -10.27
C PRO A 565 29.65 15.54 -8.99
N ALA A 566 30.37 14.53 -8.50
CA ALA A 566 29.98 13.68 -7.35
C ALA A 566 29.53 14.46 -6.10
N HIS A 567 30.17 15.59 -5.79
CA HIS A 567 29.89 16.37 -4.59
C HIS A 567 28.51 17.07 -4.60
N LEU A 568 27.85 17.16 -5.76
CA LEU A 568 26.50 17.73 -5.89
C LEU A 568 25.39 16.69 -5.73
N LEU A 569 25.69 15.39 -5.80
CA LEU A 569 24.68 14.33 -5.68
C LEU A 569 23.86 14.42 -4.39
N PRO A 570 24.44 14.68 -3.20
CA PRO A 570 23.65 14.80 -1.97
C PRO A 570 22.61 15.93 -1.96
N TYR A 571 22.63 16.84 -2.92
CA TYR A 571 21.69 17.96 -3.01
C TYR A 571 20.51 17.66 -3.94
N ILE A 572 20.51 16.54 -4.69
CA ILE A 572 19.55 16.29 -5.77
C ILE A 572 18.12 16.11 -5.28
N ASN A 573 17.93 15.35 -4.20
CA ASN A 573 16.59 15.21 -3.62
C ASN A 573 16.06 16.54 -3.06
N LEU A 574 16.95 17.39 -2.52
CA LEU A 574 16.56 18.73 -2.07
C LEU A 574 16.24 19.64 -3.26
N PHE A 575 17.02 19.58 -4.33
CA PHE A 575 16.80 20.32 -5.57
C PHE A 575 15.47 19.92 -6.23
N GLY A 576 15.21 18.63 -6.43
CA GLY A 576 13.93 18.14 -6.99
C GLY A 576 12.73 18.61 -6.17
N ARG A 577 12.82 18.54 -4.83
CA ARG A 577 11.78 19.07 -3.94
C ARG A 577 11.63 20.59 -4.05
N SER A 578 12.74 21.30 -4.23
CA SER A 578 12.78 22.76 -4.32
C SER A 578 12.02 23.29 -5.55
N LEU A 579 12.04 22.54 -6.66
CA LEU A 579 11.26 22.84 -7.86
C LEU A 579 9.74 22.89 -7.59
N LEU A 580 9.25 22.15 -6.60
CA LEU A 580 7.82 22.05 -6.26
C LEU A 580 7.40 22.93 -5.07
N GLU A 581 8.30 23.16 -4.11
CA GLU A 581 7.92 23.64 -2.77
C GLU A 581 8.51 25.01 -2.36
N ILE A 582 9.22 25.70 -3.25
CA ILE A 582 9.77 27.04 -2.97
C ILE A 582 8.96 28.17 -3.61
N GLY A 583 8.49 27.96 -4.83
CA GLY A 583 7.94 29.00 -5.70
C GLY A 583 8.90 29.43 -6.81
N THR A 584 8.41 30.34 -7.64
CA THR A 584 9.09 30.87 -8.82
C THR A 584 9.36 32.37 -8.67
N GLU A 585 9.89 33.02 -9.70
CA GLU A 585 10.02 34.48 -9.77
C GLU A 585 8.66 35.20 -9.65
N LYS A 586 7.56 34.53 -10.03
CA LYS A 586 6.22 35.14 -10.11
C LYS A 586 5.28 34.69 -8.98
N GLU A 587 5.53 33.54 -8.40
CA GLU A 587 4.60 32.85 -7.49
C GLU A 587 5.34 32.36 -6.25
N ASP A 588 4.76 32.50 -5.06
CA ASP A 588 5.25 31.76 -3.89
C ASP A 588 4.86 30.28 -3.97
N PHE A 589 5.30 29.49 -2.99
CA PHE A 589 5.01 28.05 -2.99
C PHE A 589 3.51 27.73 -2.87
N VAL A 590 2.71 28.61 -2.25
CA VAL A 590 1.26 28.40 -2.11
C VAL A 590 0.60 28.58 -3.46
N LYS A 591 0.89 29.69 -4.16
CA LYS A 591 0.34 29.95 -5.50
C LYS A 591 0.81 28.95 -6.53
N LEU A 592 2.08 28.52 -6.48
CA LEU A 592 2.59 27.44 -7.33
C LEU A 592 1.85 26.11 -7.05
N SER A 593 1.68 25.73 -5.78
CA SER A 593 0.95 24.52 -5.39
C SER A 593 -0.52 24.56 -5.84
N GLN A 594 -1.19 25.70 -5.68
CA GLN A 594 -2.55 25.93 -6.19
C GLN A 594 -2.59 25.82 -7.73
N ARG A 595 -1.65 26.43 -8.44
CA ARG A 595 -1.58 26.38 -9.92
C ARG A 595 -1.36 24.95 -10.42
N ILE A 596 -0.48 24.17 -9.78
CA ILE A 596 -0.32 22.73 -10.05
C ILE A 596 -1.67 22.02 -9.85
N GLY A 597 -2.30 22.18 -8.68
CA GLY A 597 -3.56 21.51 -8.35
C GLY A 597 -4.75 21.94 -9.23
N ARG A 598 -4.72 23.14 -9.82
CA ARG A 598 -5.76 23.67 -10.73
C ARG A 598 -5.61 23.20 -12.17
N LYS A 599 -4.37 23.02 -12.61
CA LYS A 599 -4.04 22.85 -14.04
C LYS A 599 -3.46 21.50 -14.38
N THR A 600 -3.16 20.65 -13.40
CA THR A 600 -2.61 19.33 -13.63
C THR A 600 -3.27 18.31 -12.71
N GLY A 601 -3.00 17.04 -12.93
CA GLY A 601 -3.30 15.95 -11.98
C GLY A 601 -2.24 15.76 -10.90
N GLY A 602 -1.26 16.67 -10.83
CA GLY A 602 -0.08 16.58 -9.99
C GLY A 602 1.21 16.61 -10.81
N ILE A 603 2.26 17.14 -10.17
CA ILE A 603 3.64 17.04 -10.63
C ILE A 603 4.46 16.51 -9.46
N SER A 604 5.30 15.51 -9.72
CA SER A 604 6.21 14.93 -8.74
C SER A 604 7.61 14.78 -9.33
N TYR A 605 8.57 14.38 -8.50
CA TYR A 605 9.92 14.06 -8.96
C TYR A 605 10.37 12.72 -8.38
N SER A 606 11.29 12.06 -9.08
CA SER A 606 11.99 10.88 -8.57
C SER A 606 13.42 10.85 -9.10
N THR A 607 14.28 10.03 -8.48
CA THR A 607 15.60 9.71 -9.03
C THR A 607 15.64 8.27 -9.48
N LEU A 608 16.22 8.03 -10.65
CA LEU A 608 16.55 6.70 -11.15
C LEU A 608 18.07 6.54 -11.09
N THR A 609 18.54 5.45 -10.49
CA THR A 609 19.92 4.99 -10.61
C THR A 609 19.93 3.50 -10.88
N SER A 610 20.73 3.06 -11.84
CA SER A 610 20.87 1.65 -12.16
C SER A 610 22.22 1.35 -12.79
N ALA A 611 22.73 0.15 -12.53
CA ALA A 611 23.82 -0.41 -13.31
C ALA A 611 23.32 -0.78 -14.72
N LEU A 612 24.25 -0.87 -15.67
CA LEU A 612 24.05 -1.46 -16.98
C LEU A 612 24.70 -2.83 -17.01
N GLN A 613 23.96 -3.84 -17.47
CA GLN A 613 24.47 -5.20 -17.49
C GLN A 613 25.71 -5.30 -18.39
N GLY A 614 26.83 -5.78 -17.83
CA GLY A 614 28.08 -5.94 -18.58
C GLY A 614 28.84 -4.65 -18.86
N SER A 615 28.52 -3.55 -18.16
CA SER A 615 29.20 -2.26 -18.28
C SER A 615 29.56 -1.70 -16.90
N ASP A 616 30.68 -0.97 -16.82
CA ASP A 616 31.07 -0.21 -15.63
C ASP A 616 30.33 1.15 -15.54
N GLU A 617 29.55 1.49 -16.57
CA GLU A 617 28.73 2.71 -16.58
C GLU A 617 27.41 2.54 -15.83
N SER A 618 26.96 3.63 -15.22
CA SER A 618 25.66 3.72 -14.55
C SER A 618 24.70 4.68 -15.28
N VAL A 619 23.43 4.30 -15.27
CA VAL A 619 22.30 5.17 -15.61
C VAL A 619 21.92 5.96 -14.37
N ALA A 620 21.79 7.27 -14.50
CA ALA A 620 21.36 8.14 -13.41
C ALA A 620 20.54 9.32 -13.95
N TYR A 621 19.28 9.46 -13.50
CA TYR A 621 18.37 10.51 -13.94
C TYR A 621 17.60 11.13 -12.77
N LEU A 622 17.31 12.43 -12.87
CA LEU A 622 16.23 13.08 -12.13
C LEU A 622 15.04 13.16 -13.08
N PHE A 623 13.91 12.56 -12.70
CA PHE A 623 12.67 12.66 -13.44
C PHE A 623 11.74 13.70 -12.82
N LEU A 624 11.11 14.51 -13.67
CA LEU A 624 9.89 15.23 -13.34
C LEU A 624 8.72 14.51 -14.00
N HIS A 625 7.76 14.07 -13.19
CA HIS A 625 6.57 13.37 -13.64
C HIS A 625 5.40 14.34 -13.62
N GLY A 626 4.85 14.64 -14.79
CA GLY A 626 3.66 15.45 -14.95
C GLY A 626 2.52 14.63 -15.50
N LYS A 627 1.31 14.89 -15.02
CA LYS A 627 0.09 14.35 -15.63
C LYS A 627 -0.98 15.41 -15.73
N ALA A 628 -1.71 15.46 -16.84
CA ALA A 628 -2.76 16.46 -17.07
C ALA A 628 -3.80 15.94 -18.06
N THR A 629 -5.00 16.51 -18.02
CA THR A 629 -5.97 16.29 -19.10
C THR A 629 -5.48 16.97 -20.37
N MET A 630 -5.91 16.49 -21.55
CA MET A 630 -5.51 17.11 -22.82
C MET A 630 -5.83 18.60 -22.92
N SER A 631 -6.93 19.05 -22.30
CA SER A 631 -7.28 20.48 -22.23
C SER A 631 -6.29 21.34 -21.43
N GLN A 632 -5.48 20.73 -20.56
CA GLN A 632 -4.52 21.42 -19.69
C GLN A 632 -3.07 21.01 -19.96
N ALA A 633 -2.80 20.24 -21.02
CA ALA A 633 -1.47 19.75 -21.33
C ALA A 633 -0.46 20.89 -21.54
N GLN A 634 -0.89 21.99 -22.17
CA GLN A 634 -0.06 23.19 -22.35
C GLN A 634 0.22 23.90 -21.01
N ASP A 635 -0.76 24.00 -20.11
CA ASP A 635 -0.56 24.58 -18.77
C ASP A 635 0.47 23.77 -17.97
N MET A 636 0.43 22.43 -18.07
CA MET A 636 1.43 21.56 -17.44
C MET A 636 2.84 21.85 -17.97
N LEU A 637 3.01 21.99 -19.28
CA LEU A 637 4.30 22.36 -19.89
C LEU A 637 4.77 23.76 -19.43
N ASP A 638 3.85 24.72 -19.31
CA ASP A 638 4.16 26.07 -18.81
C ASP A 638 4.60 26.04 -17.35
N ILE A 639 3.96 25.23 -16.50
CA ILE A 639 4.36 25.05 -15.10
C ILE A 639 5.74 24.39 -15.02
N LEU A 640 5.97 23.31 -15.77
CA LEU A 640 7.27 22.62 -15.80
C LEU A 640 8.39 23.58 -16.25
N ARG A 641 8.12 24.44 -17.25
CA ARG A 641 9.06 25.47 -17.69
C ARG A 641 9.37 26.45 -16.56
N ASP A 642 8.34 26.97 -15.88
CA ASP A 642 8.52 27.95 -14.82
C ASP A 642 9.28 27.34 -13.62
N MET A 643 8.99 26.08 -13.26
CA MET A 643 9.72 25.32 -12.24
C MET A 643 11.20 25.15 -12.62
N LEU A 644 11.49 24.77 -13.86
CA LEU A 644 12.86 24.51 -14.31
C LEU A 644 13.70 25.79 -14.46
N LEU A 645 13.10 26.85 -15.01
CA LEU A 645 13.84 28.05 -15.44
C LEU A 645 13.75 29.21 -14.44
N THR A 646 12.68 29.30 -13.67
CA THR A 646 12.38 30.48 -12.84
C THR A 646 12.17 30.17 -11.35
N VAL A 647 12.48 28.96 -10.89
CA VAL A 647 12.47 28.62 -9.45
C VAL A 647 13.34 29.60 -8.65
N LYS A 648 12.83 30.10 -7.54
CA LYS A 648 13.53 31.09 -6.69
C LYS A 648 14.32 30.42 -5.58
N LEU A 649 15.42 29.75 -5.93
CA LEU A 649 16.25 28.99 -4.97
C LEU A 649 16.82 29.85 -3.82
N ASP A 650 16.91 31.17 -4.00
CA ASP A 650 17.29 32.13 -2.95
C ASP A 650 16.18 32.32 -1.89
N ASN A 651 15.90 31.27 -1.09
CA ASN A 651 14.91 31.27 -0.01
C ASN A 651 15.39 30.43 1.20
N PRO A 652 16.28 30.97 2.06
CA PRO A 652 16.93 30.20 3.13
C PRO A 652 15.95 29.63 4.15
N ASP A 653 14.90 30.38 4.51
CA ASP A 653 13.91 29.94 5.50
C ASP A 653 13.16 28.70 5.03
N ARG A 654 12.72 28.70 3.76
CA ARG A 654 12.00 27.56 3.19
C ARG A 654 12.90 26.35 3.00
N LEU A 655 14.13 26.54 2.50
CA LEU A 655 15.11 25.46 2.39
C LEU A 655 15.41 24.84 3.74
N ARG A 656 15.60 25.65 4.79
CA ARG A 656 15.84 25.18 6.16
C ARG A 656 14.68 24.31 6.65
N GLN A 657 13.43 24.75 6.46
CA GLN A 657 12.26 23.94 6.80
C GLN A 657 12.28 22.58 6.07
N MET A 658 12.56 22.58 4.76
CA MET A 658 12.61 21.36 3.95
C MET A 658 13.72 20.41 4.41
N VAL A 659 14.90 20.94 4.73
CA VAL A 659 16.03 20.15 5.26
C VAL A 659 15.70 19.56 6.63
N LEU A 660 15.13 20.35 7.54
CA LEU A 660 14.75 19.87 8.87
C LEU A 660 13.67 18.77 8.79
N GLN A 661 12.69 18.94 7.90
CA GLN A 661 11.67 17.92 7.65
C GLN A 661 12.27 16.65 7.04
N ALA A 662 13.15 16.77 6.04
CA ALA A 662 13.83 15.62 5.43
C ALA A 662 14.72 14.88 6.44
N LYS A 663 15.44 15.63 7.28
CA LYS A 663 16.28 15.09 8.35
C LYS A 663 15.43 14.30 9.35
N SER A 664 14.38 14.92 9.89
CA SER A 664 13.47 14.30 10.86
C SER A 664 12.80 13.05 10.27
N GLY A 665 12.32 13.12 9.02
CA GLY A 665 11.74 11.96 8.33
C GLY A 665 12.74 10.81 8.14
N LYS A 666 13.99 11.11 7.77
CA LYS A 666 15.05 10.09 7.64
C LYS A 666 15.42 9.48 9.00
N GLU A 667 15.53 10.27 10.05
CA GLU A 667 15.82 9.79 11.42
C GLU A 667 14.67 8.89 11.94
N ALA A 668 13.42 9.33 11.79
CA ALA A 668 12.24 8.55 12.16
C ALA A 668 12.10 7.25 11.35
N GLY A 669 12.62 7.22 10.11
CA GLY A 669 12.60 6.06 9.22
C GLY A 669 13.63 4.98 9.53
N LEU A 670 14.69 5.27 10.30
CA LEU A 670 15.81 4.35 10.54
C LEU A 670 15.37 3.04 11.20
N VAL A 671 14.52 3.11 12.23
CA VAL A 671 14.00 1.92 12.91
C VAL A 671 12.95 1.21 12.05
N PRO A 672 11.81 1.82 11.65
CA PRO A 672 10.75 1.10 10.97
C PRO A 672 11.16 0.54 9.60
N SER A 673 12.20 1.09 8.94
CA SER A 673 12.71 0.63 7.63
C SER A 673 14.20 0.25 7.66
N GLY A 674 14.72 -0.23 8.78
CA GLY A 674 16.17 -0.43 8.94
C GLY A 674 16.82 -1.42 7.96
N HIS A 675 16.08 -2.44 7.53
CA HIS A 675 16.55 -3.39 6.51
C HIS A 675 16.81 -2.71 5.15
N ALA A 676 16.02 -1.69 4.77
CA ALA A 676 16.21 -0.94 3.54
C ALA A 676 17.44 -0.02 3.63
N VAL A 677 17.70 0.57 4.81
CA VAL A 677 18.91 1.36 5.08
C VAL A 677 20.15 0.47 4.97
N VAL A 678 20.13 -0.70 5.62
CA VAL A 678 21.20 -1.70 5.54
C VAL A 678 21.43 -2.16 4.10
N ASN A 679 20.37 -2.45 3.35
CA ASN A 679 20.48 -2.86 1.95
C ASN A 679 21.11 -1.78 1.06
N GLY A 680 20.64 -0.52 1.16
CA GLY A 680 21.19 0.59 0.39
C GLY A 680 22.67 0.82 0.72
N ARG A 681 23.01 0.80 2.01
CA ARG A 681 24.39 0.93 2.50
C ARG A 681 25.29 -0.18 1.98
N LEU A 682 24.83 -1.44 2.09
CA LEU A 682 25.54 -2.61 1.62
C LEU A 682 25.77 -2.56 0.10
N ARG A 683 24.72 -2.25 -0.67
CA ARG A 683 24.79 -2.20 -2.13
C ARG A 683 25.75 -1.11 -2.65
N ALA A 684 25.88 0.00 -1.92
CA ALA A 684 26.76 1.10 -2.26
C ALA A 684 28.25 0.72 -2.33
N HIS A 685 28.65 -0.43 -1.79
CA HIS A 685 30.02 -0.92 -1.89
C HIS A 685 30.33 -1.65 -3.19
N PHE A 686 29.34 -2.07 -3.98
CA PHE A 686 29.56 -2.94 -5.15
C PHE A 686 29.60 -2.22 -6.48
N ASN A 687 28.84 -1.13 -6.66
CA ASN A 687 28.81 -0.44 -7.94
C ASN A 687 28.49 1.06 -7.81
N GLN A 688 28.82 1.79 -8.88
CA GLN A 688 28.68 3.24 -8.95
C GLN A 688 27.22 3.72 -8.83
N SER A 689 26.25 2.96 -9.33
CA SER A 689 24.84 3.37 -9.32
C SER A 689 24.22 3.30 -7.91
N ASP A 690 24.48 2.22 -7.18
CA ASP A 690 24.04 2.04 -5.81
C ASP A 690 24.76 3.02 -4.87
N TRP A 691 26.05 3.30 -5.12
CA TRP A 691 26.77 4.36 -4.42
C TRP A 691 26.11 5.74 -4.62
N ALA A 692 25.74 6.08 -5.85
CA ALA A 692 25.09 7.35 -6.14
C ALA A 692 23.72 7.44 -5.43
N SER A 693 22.95 6.35 -5.41
CA SER A 693 21.68 6.25 -4.66
C SER A 693 21.88 6.50 -3.16
N GLU A 694 22.92 5.92 -2.57
CA GLU A 694 23.29 6.12 -1.15
C GLU A 694 23.67 7.58 -0.85
N GLN A 695 24.36 8.28 -1.77
CA GLN A 695 24.64 9.72 -1.64
C GLN A 695 23.37 10.58 -1.68
N MET A 696 22.41 10.23 -2.54
CA MET A 696 21.21 11.03 -2.77
C MET A 696 20.12 10.78 -1.73
N SER A 697 19.98 9.55 -1.24
CA SER A 697 18.80 9.14 -0.47
C SER A 697 19.10 8.23 0.73
N GLY A 698 20.32 7.70 0.84
CA GLY A 698 20.70 6.71 1.83
C GLY A 698 21.16 7.30 3.18
N LEU A 699 22.02 6.56 3.88
CA LEU A 699 22.53 7.00 5.18
C LEU A 699 23.50 8.18 5.04
N ASN A 700 24.33 8.19 4.00
CA ASN A 700 25.18 9.35 3.69
C ASN A 700 24.36 10.63 3.48
N TYR A 701 23.21 10.54 2.80
CA TYR A 701 22.31 11.66 2.64
C TYR A 701 21.79 12.20 3.98
N LEU A 702 21.45 11.33 4.94
CA LEU A 702 21.07 11.77 6.30
C LEU A 702 22.20 12.55 6.99
N PHE A 703 23.45 12.08 6.88
CA PHE A 703 24.59 12.82 7.41
C PHE A 703 24.77 14.17 6.73
N THR A 704 24.59 14.24 5.40
CA THR A 704 24.59 15.50 4.66
C THR A 704 23.47 16.43 5.11
N LEU A 705 22.25 15.94 5.35
CA LEU A 705 21.14 16.76 5.84
C LEU A 705 21.43 17.39 7.21
N ARG A 706 22.08 16.65 8.12
CA ARG A 706 22.51 17.17 9.43
C ARG A 706 23.51 18.31 9.29
N GLN A 707 24.51 18.13 8.41
CA GLN A 707 25.49 19.16 8.11
C GLN A 707 24.81 20.38 7.45
N LEU A 708 23.98 20.14 6.43
CA LEU A 708 23.30 21.17 5.66
C LEU A 708 22.37 22.04 6.52
N ALA A 709 21.71 21.46 7.53
CA ALA A 709 20.90 22.22 8.48
C ALA A 709 21.70 23.33 9.18
N SER A 710 23.00 23.08 9.46
CA SER A 710 23.90 24.09 10.02
C SER A 710 24.53 25.00 8.96
N GLU A 711 24.87 24.48 7.78
CA GLU A 711 25.45 25.27 6.68
C GLU A 711 24.50 26.34 6.15
N ILE A 712 23.19 26.09 6.12
CA ILE A 712 22.20 27.09 5.70
C ILE A 712 22.25 28.34 6.60
N GLU A 713 22.52 28.16 7.90
CA GLU A 713 22.61 29.28 8.85
C GLU A 713 23.98 29.99 8.80
N GLN A 714 25.05 29.25 8.47
CA GLN A 714 26.43 29.73 8.56
C GLN A 714 27.01 30.22 7.22
N ASP A 715 26.62 29.59 6.11
CA ASP A 715 27.12 29.83 4.75
C ASP A 715 26.01 29.62 3.69
N TRP A 716 24.95 30.42 3.80
CA TRP A 716 23.89 30.43 2.78
C TRP A 716 24.41 30.66 1.34
N PRO A 717 25.35 31.60 1.06
CA PRO A 717 25.86 31.81 -0.28
C PRO A 717 26.50 30.55 -0.89
N GLY A 718 27.23 29.76 -0.10
CA GLY A 718 27.80 28.49 -0.53
C GLY A 718 26.74 27.43 -0.86
N VAL A 719 25.68 27.32 -0.06
CA VAL A 719 24.55 26.39 -0.33
C VAL A 719 23.81 26.80 -1.60
N LEU A 720 23.46 28.08 -1.73
CA LEU A 720 22.78 28.62 -2.91
C LEU A 720 23.60 28.39 -4.18
N ALA A 721 24.92 28.63 -4.13
CA ALA A 721 25.81 28.41 -5.28
C ALA A 721 25.78 26.95 -5.79
N LYS A 722 25.73 25.97 -4.88
CA LYS A 722 25.61 24.54 -5.25
C LYS A 722 24.28 24.23 -5.93
N LEU A 723 23.16 24.75 -5.41
CA LEU A 723 21.83 24.55 -6.01
C LEU A 723 21.72 25.21 -7.39
N GLU A 724 22.29 26.41 -7.55
CA GLU A 724 22.35 27.11 -8.84
C GLU A 724 23.28 26.43 -9.84
N GLU A 725 24.39 25.85 -9.37
CA GLU A 725 25.26 25.04 -10.19
C GLU A 725 24.54 23.78 -10.71
N ILE A 726 23.77 23.10 -9.85
CA ILE A 726 22.91 21.97 -10.26
C ILE A 726 21.92 22.43 -11.33
N ARG A 727 21.21 23.54 -11.12
CA ARG A 727 20.26 24.08 -12.11
C ARG A 727 20.94 24.29 -13.46
N ARG A 728 22.10 24.96 -13.47
CA ARG A 728 22.85 25.27 -14.70
C ARG A 728 23.32 24.03 -15.45
N LEU A 729 23.78 23.00 -14.74
CA LEU A 729 24.32 21.78 -15.35
C LEU A 729 23.23 20.80 -15.79
N LEU A 730 22.18 20.66 -14.97
CA LEU A 730 21.15 19.64 -15.13
C LEU A 730 19.98 20.08 -16.01
N VAL A 731 19.54 21.34 -15.91
CA VAL A 731 18.41 21.86 -16.69
C VAL A 731 18.88 22.20 -18.11
N ASN A 732 18.89 21.19 -18.97
CA ASN A 732 19.40 21.26 -20.32
C ASN A 732 18.58 20.30 -21.22
N GLY A 733 18.12 20.78 -22.38
CA GLY A 733 17.40 19.97 -23.35
C GLY A 733 18.31 18.95 -24.04
N HIS A 734 19.60 19.26 -24.22
CA HIS A 734 20.54 18.28 -24.77
C HIS A 734 20.77 17.13 -23.79
N GLY A 735 20.54 15.89 -24.24
CA GLY A 735 20.70 14.69 -23.39
C GLY A 735 19.54 14.45 -22.41
N MET A 736 18.44 15.22 -22.53
CA MET A 736 17.18 14.93 -21.85
C MET A 736 16.42 13.81 -22.59
N VAL A 737 15.68 13.00 -21.84
CA VAL A 737 14.68 12.06 -22.39
C VAL A 737 13.28 12.52 -22.00
N ALA A 738 12.33 12.48 -22.92
CA ALA A 738 10.92 12.67 -22.65
C ALA A 738 10.16 11.36 -22.91
N ASN A 739 9.37 10.94 -21.95
CA ASN A 739 8.49 9.78 -22.06
C ASN A 739 7.04 10.24 -22.05
N VAL A 740 6.25 9.78 -23.01
CA VAL A 740 4.85 10.18 -23.17
C VAL A 740 3.98 8.95 -23.29
N THR A 741 3.04 8.80 -22.37
CA THR A 741 1.97 7.79 -22.49
C THR A 741 0.66 8.50 -22.79
N LEU A 742 0.12 8.25 -23.99
CA LEU A 742 -1.05 8.92 -24.52
C LEU A 742 -1.54 8.18 -25.78
N ASP A 743 -2.85 8.07 -25.98
CA ASP A 743 -3.41 7.50 -27.20
C ASP A 743 -3.01 8.28 -28.47
N GLY A 744 -2.90 7.59 -29.60
CA GLY A 744 -2.38 8.14 -30.85
C GLY A 744 -3.11 9.39 -31.38
N ASP A 745 -4.43 9.48 -31.18
CA ASP A 745 -5.23 10.63 -31.60
C ASP A 745 -4.86 11.88 -30.80
N ASN A 746 -4.73 11.74 -29.48
CA ASN A 746 -4.32 12.82 -28.60
C ASN A 746 -2.81 13.15 -28.75
N TRP A 747 -1.96 12.17 -29.05
CA TRP A 747 -0.54 12.38 -29.30
C TRP A 747 -0.28 13.36 -30.46
N THR A 748 -1.04 13.25 -31.54
CA THR A 748 -0.93 14.15 -32.70
C THR A 748 -1.15 15.63 -32.32
N GLN A 749 -1.94 15.89 -31.28
CA GLN A 749 -2.20 17.24 -30.77
C GLN A 749 -1.15 17.71 -29.76
N PHE A 750 -0.61 16.80 -28.95
CA PHE A 750 0.34 17.11 -27.89
C PHE A 750 1.79 17.21 -28.38
N ALA A 751 2.20 16.37 -29.34
CA ALA A 751 3.59 16.32 -29.83
C ALA A 751 4.15 17.70 -30.24
N PRO A 752 3.44 18.55 -31.00
CA PRO A 752 3.95 19.88 -31.35
C PRO A 752 4.19 20.79 -30.13
N GLN A 753 3.36 20.67 -29.10
CA GLN A 753 3.49 21.44 -27.85
C GLN A 753 4.75 21.00 -27.09
N LEU A 754 4.97 19.68 -27.00
CA LEU A 754 6.17 19.11 -26.38
C LEU A 754 7.44 19.51 -27.14
N HIS A 755 7.45 19.42 -28.47
CA HIS A 755 8.57 19.90 -29.30
C HIS A 755 8.89 21.37 -29.04
N SER A 756 7.87 22.23 -28.98
CA SER A 756 8.04 23.65 -28.65
C SER A 756 8.55 23.86 -27.23
N PHE A 757 8.12 23.05 -26.26
CA PHE A 757 8.63 23.12 -24.89
C PHE A 757 10.13 22.77 -24.84
N ILE A 758 10.54 21.66 -25.45
CA ILE A 758 11.93 21.20 -25.49
C ILE A 758 12.83 22.24 -26.17
N ALA A 759 12.39 22.82 -27.28
CA ALA A 759 13.15 23.82 -28.03
C ALA A 759 13.42 25.12 -27.24
N ASN A 760 12.65 25.38 -26.18
CA ASN A 760 12.81 26.55 -25.31
C ASN A 760 13.67 26.28 -24.07
N LEU A 761 14.14 25.05 -23.86
CA LEU A 761 15.10 24.74 -22.80
C LEU A 761 16.53 25.14 -23.21
N PRO A 762 17.43 25.40 -22.24
CA PRO A 762 18.85 25.59 -22.52
C PRO A 762 19.41 24.42 -23.32
N ALA A 763 20.29 24.69 -24.29
CA ALA A 763 20.83 23.70 -25.22
C ALA A 763 22.36 23.73 -25.22
N THR A 764 22.95 23.61 -24.02
CA THR A 764 24.41 23.66 -23.86
C THR A 764 25.03 22.29 -24.14
N PRO A 765 26.20 22.21 -24.79
CA PRO A 765 26.94 20.95 -24.87
C PRO A 765 27.22 20.40 -23.47
N TRP A 766 27.09 19.08 -23.30
CA TRP A 766 27.34 18.41 -22.02
C TRP A 766 28.35 17.27 -22.21
N GLN A 767 28.97 16.87 -21.10
CA GLN A 767 29.82 15.67 -21.03
C GLN A 767 29.55 14.94 -19.72
N PRO A 768 29.65 13.59 -19.71
CA PRO A 768 29.57 12.83 -18.48
C PRO A 768 30.67 13.25 -17.48
N ALA A 769 30.27 13.66 -16.30
CA ALA A 769 31.11 13.79 -15.14
C ALA A 769 31.63 12.41 -14.70
N ILE A 770 32.86 12.42 -14.18
CA ILE A 770 33.53 11.23 -13.70
C ILE A 770 33.16 11.05 -12.22
N TRP A 771 32.56 9.91 -11.88
CA TRP A 771 32.34 9.48 -10.50
C TRP A 771 33.30 8.36 -10.15
N GLN A 772 34.13 8.56 -9.12
CA GLN A 772 35.10 7.56 -8.66
C GLN A 772 34.78 7.15 -7.22
N PRO A 773 33.72 6.34 -7.01
CA PRO A 773 33.41 5.83 -5.69
C PRO A 773 34.51 4.91 -5.16
N SER A 774 34.71 4.90 -3.85
CA SER A 774 35.51 3.87 -3.19
C SER A 774 34.64 2.63 -3.02
N LEU A 775 34.71 1.72 -3.99
CA LEU A 775 34.06 0.41 -3.92
C LEU A 775 34.89 -0.54 -3.04
N ASN A 776 34.26 -1.57 -2.47
CA ASN A 776 34.84 -2.51 -1.49
C ASN A 776 35.15 -1.89 -0.12
N GLY A 777 34.11 -1.45 0.60
CA GLY A 777 34.24 -1.01 1.99
C GLY A 777 34.45 -2.17 2.98
N ASP A 778 34.92 -1.85 4.18
CA ASP A 778 34.92 -2.78 5.31
C ASP A 778 33.48 -3.17 5.68
N ASN A 779 33.30 -4.31 6.35
CA ASN A 779 32.00 -4.62 6.94
C ASN A 779 31.63 -3.52 7.97
N GLU A 780 30.36 -3.13 8.03
CA GLU A 780 29.93 -1.99 8.87
C GLU A 780 28.96 -2.40 9.98
N GLY A 781 29.14 -1.81 11.17
CA GLY A 781 28.22 -1.90 12.29
C GLY A 781 27.61 -0.54 12.62
N LEU A 782 26.34 -0.34 12.30
CA LEU A 782 25.61 0.91 12.46
C LEU A 782 24.83 0.90 13.78
N THR A 783 25.11 1.82 14.70
CA THR A 783 24.45 1.83 16.02
C THR A 783 23.31 2.83 16.10
N ILE A 784 22.16 2.35 16.58
CA ILE A 784 20.92 3.09 16.83
C ILE A 784 20.28 2.62 18.15
N PRO A 785 19.45 3.45 18.82
CA PRO A 785 18.70 3.03 20.00
C PRO A 785 17.50 2.16 19.58
N ALA A 786 17.74 0.87 19.31
CA ALA A 786 16.72 -0.11 18.95
C ALA A 786 16.89 -1.43 19.72
N GLN A 787 15.79 -2.14 19.94
CA GLN A 787 15.77 -3.45 20.62
C GLN A 787 15.94 -4.63 19.65
N VAL A 788 15.99 -4.35 18.35
CA VAL A 788 16.09 -5.33 17.26
C VAL A 788 17.17 -4.92 16.26
N ASN A 789 17.68 -5.89 15.52
CA ASN A 789 18.72 -5.73 14.52
C ASN A 789 18.15 -5.78 13.09
N TYR A 790 18.98 -5.32 12.15
CA TYR A 790 18.80 -5.44 10.72
C TYR A 790 20.12 -5.96 10.15
N VAL A 791 20.11 -7.18 9.62
CA VAL A 791 21.34 -7.89 9.24
C VAL A 791 21.37 -8.06 7.73
N GLY A 792 22.37 -7.47 7.08
CA GLY A 792 22.60 -7.56 5.64
C GLY A 792 23.90 -8.28 5.31
N LYS A 793 23.86 -9.19 4.33
CA LYS A 793 25.05 -9.80 3.72
C LYS A 793 24.87 -9.87 2.20
N GLY A 794 25.90 -9.54 1.43
CA GLY A 794 25.77 -9.52 -0.03
C GLY A 794 27.08 -9.61 -0.78
N ALA A 795 27.00 -9.90 -2.08
CA ALA A 795 28.15 -9.98 -2.97
C ALA A 795 27.73 -9.74 -4.42
N ASN A 796 28.67 -9.33 -5.27
CA ASN A 796 28.49 -9.32 -6.72
C ASN A 796 28.74 -10.73 -7.29
N LEU A 797 27.66 -11.44 -7.66
CA LEU A 797 27.78 -12.81 -8.16
C LEU A 797 28.49 -12.90 -9.52
N TYR A 798 28.45 -11.84 -10.34
CA TYR A 798 29.16 -11.84 -11.63
C TYR A 798 30.67 -11.87 -11.44
N GLU A 799 31.18 -11.16 -10.44
CA GLU A 799 32.59 -11.23 -10.03
C GLU A 799 32.97 -12.60 -9.47
N LEU A 800 32.01 -13.31 -8.85
CA LEU A 800 32.17 -14.68 -8.36
C LEU A 800 32.00 -15.75 -9.46
N GLY A 801 31.84 -15.33 -10.73
CA GLY A 801 31.76 -16.21 -11.89
C GLY A 801 30.35 -16.68 -12.28
N TYR A 802 29.30 -16.14 -11.65
CA TYR A 802 27.93 -16.38 -12.09
C TYR A 802 27.69 -15.75 -13.46
N LYS A 803 26.95 -16.45 -14.32
CA LYS A 803 26.42 -15.90 -15.57
C LYS A 803 24.92 -15.81 -15.44
N LEU A 804 24.35 -14.68 -15.84
CA LEU A 804 22.90 -14.48 -15.73
C LEU A 804 22.15 -15.59 -16.47
N ASP A 805 21.23 -16.22 -15.75
CA ASP A 805 20.24 -17.13 -16.28
C ASP A 805 18.89 -16.87 -15.59
N GLY A 806 17.79 -16.97 -16.33
CA GLY A 806 16.43 -16.77 -15.82
C GLY A 806 16.07 -17.63 -14.61
N SER A 807 16.66 -18.83 -14.48
CA SER A 807 16.42 -19.74 -13.35
C SER A 807 16.62 -19.10 -11.97
N ILE A 808 17.45 -18.05 -11.85
CA ILE A 808 17.65 -17.35 -10.57
C ILE A 808 16.35 -16.75 -10.00
N ALA A 809 15.41 -16.32 -10.86
CA ALA A 809 14.12 -15.82 -10.37
C ALA A 809 13.36 -16.91 -9.60
N VAL A 810 13.44 -18.16 -10.08
CA VAL A 810 12.82 -19.33 -9.46
C VAL A 810 13.59 -19.75 -8.20
N VAL A 811 14.93 -19.86 -8.32
CA VAL A 811 15.81 -20.27 -7.20
C VAL A 811 15.71 -19.30 -6.03
N SER A 812 15.80 -17.98 -6.27
CA SER A 812 15.67 -16.97 -5.23
C SER A 812 14.28 -16.94 -4.60
N ASN A 813 13.22 -17.17 -5.39
CA ASN A 813 11.86 -17.25 -4.86
C ASN A 813 11.70 -18.43 -3.89
N ILE A 814 12.15 -19.62 -4.29
CA ILE A 814 12.11 -20.80 -3.41
C ILE A 814 13.00 -20.61 -2.18
N LEU A 815 14.23 -20.11 -2.34
CA LEU A 815 15.13 -19.85 -1.21
C LEU A 815 14.51 -18.90 -0.18
N ARG A 816 13.82 -17.85 -0.63
CA ARG A 816 13.11 -16.89 0.22
C ARG A 816 11.93 -17.52 0.95
N LEU A 817 11.08 -18.26 0.23
CA LEU A 817 9.82 -18.81 0.77
C LEU A 817 10.01 -20.06 1.63
N THR A 818 11.17 -20.70 1.55
CA THR A 818 11.49 -21.91 2.32
C THR A 818 12.58 -21.62 3.35
N HIS A 819 13.85 -21.80 3.00
CA HIS A 819 14.99 -21.73 3.90
C HIS A 819 15.07 -20.44 4.72
N LEU A 820 15.00 -19.27 4.08
CA LEU A 820 15.14 -17.99 4.81
C LEU A 820 13.94 -17.71 5.69
N TRP A 821 12.73 -17.98 5.20
CA TRP A 821 11.50 -17.86 5.99
C TRP A 821 11.55 -18.75 7.22
N GLU A 822 11.92 -20.03 7.04
CA GLU A 822 11.98 -20.99 8.13
C GLU A 822 13.09 -20.67 9.13
N LYS A 823 14.32 -20.43 8.66
CA LYS A 823 15.48 -20.23 9.54
C LYS A 823 15.50 -18.88 10.23
N VAL A 824 15.31 -17.80 9.47
CA VAL A 824 15.48 -16.44 10.01
C VAL A 824 14.19 -15.96 10.70
N ARG A 825 13.01 -16.26 10.14
CA ARG A 825 11.72 -15.81 10.70
C ARG A 825 11.09 -16.81 11.66
N VAL A 826 10.83 -18.05 11.24
CA VAL A 826 10.10 -19.01 12.09
C VAL A 826 10.95 -19.49 13.27
N GLN A 827 12.18 -19.92 13.02
CA GLN A 827 13.09 -20.42 14.05
C GLN A 827 13.85 -19.29 14.75
N GLY A 828 14.38 -18.33 13.97
CA GLY A 828 15.15 -17.20 14.47
C GLY A 828 14.32 -16.06 15.08
N GLY A 829 13.01 -16.02 14.87
CA GLY A 829 12.13 -15.02 15.47
C GLY A 829 12.20 -13.61 14.86
N ALA A 830 12.88 -13.43 13.72
CA ALA A 830 12.84 -12.15 13.00
C ALA A 830 11.46 -11.91 12.36
N TYR A 831 11.03 -10.66 12.24
CA TYR A 831 9.75 -10.36 11.58
C TYR A 831 9.81 -10.62 10.07
N GLY A 832 10.96 -10.47 9.42
CA GLY A 832 11.10 -10.70 7.98
C GLY A 832 12.50 -11.14 7.56
N ALA A 833 12.56 -11.88 6.46
CA ALA A 833 13.79 -12.35 5.83
C ALA A 833 13.66 -12.26 4.31
N PHE A 834 14.71 -11.78 3.64
CA PHE A 834 14.68 -11.47 2.21
C PHE A 834 15.95 -11.94 1.51
N CYS A 835 15.80 -12.27 0.23
CA CYS A 835 16.90 -12.45 -0.72
C CYS A 835 16.53 -11.69 -1.99
N SER A 836 17.43 -10.83 -2.46
CA SER A 836 17.22 -10.01 -3.65
C SER A 836 18.44 -10.12 -4.56
N PHE A 837 18.21 -10.38 -5.84
CA PHE A 837 19.24 -10.38 -6.86
C PHE A 837 18.94 -9.31 -7.91
N ASP A 838 19.90 -8.44 -8.16
CA ASP A 838 19.82 -7.45 -9.22
C ASP A 838 20.55 -7.95 -10.47
N LYS A 839 19.78 -8.34 -11.50
CA LYS A 839 20.31 -8.86 -12.77
C LYS A 839 21.14 -7.85 -13.58
N ARG A 840 21.13 -6.57 -13.20
CA ARG A 840 21.90 -5.53 -13.92
C ARG A 840 23.29 -5.38 -13.32
N SER A 841 23.37 -5.32 -12.00
CA SER A 841 24.64 -5.19 -11.27
C SER A 841 25.29 -6.53 -10.91
N GLY A 842 24.53 -7.62 -10.85
CA GLY A 842 24.97 -8.92 -10.34
C GLY A 842 24.94 -9.01 -8.82
N VAL A 843 24.50 -7.97 -8.12
CA VAL A 843 24.50 -7.93 -6.65
C VAL A 843 23.36 -8.78 -6.09
N LEU A 844 23.74 -9.75 -5.25
CA LEU A 844 22.84 -10.51 -4.39
C LEU A 844 22.92 -9.95 -2.96
N THR A 845 21.77 -9.71 -2.32
CA THR A 845 21.70 -9.38 -0.90
C THR A 845 20.74 -10.28 -0.14
N PHE A 846 21.17 -10.69 1.05
CA PHE A 846 20.35 -11.27 2.12
C PHE A 846 20.08 -10.20 3.17
N LEU A 847 18.83 -10.12 3.65
CA LEU A 847 18.40 -9.10 4.60
C LEU A 847 17.44 -9.69 5.63
N SER A 848 17.53 -9.21 6.88
CA SER A 848 16.55 -9.49 7.93
C SER A 848 15.93 -8.20 8.44
N TYR A 849 14.71 -8.31 8.96
CA TYR A 849 13.93 -7.17 9.43
C TYR A 849 13.36 -7.43 10.82
N ARG A 850 13.67 -6.51 11.75
CA ARG A 850 13.35 -6.60 13.19
C ARG A 850 13.80 -7.94 13.76
N ASP A 851 15.07 -8.21 13.59
CA ASP A 851 15.71 -9.49 13.91
C ASP A 851 16.29 -9.45 15.32
N PRO A 852 15.91 -10.37 16.24
CA PRO A 852 16.53 -10.43 17.55
C PRO A 852 18.00 -10.87 17.50
N ASN A 853 18.44 -11.48 16.40
CA ASN A 853 19.76 -12.09 16.25
C ASN A 853 20.69 -11.25 15.35
N LEU A 854 21.95 -11.66 15.29
CA LEU A 854 22.96 -11.07 14.40
C LEU A 854 23.84 -12.16 13.76
N LEU A 855 24.73 -12.79 14.54
CA LEU A 855 25.66 -13.79 14.01
C LEU A 855 24.95 -15.06 13.53
N GLU A 856 23.90 -15.47 14.24
CA GLU A 856 23.08 -16.63 13.85
C GLU A 856 22.38 -16.40 12.51
N THR A 857 21.85 -15.20 12.28
CA THR A 857 21.28 -14.81 10.98
C THR A 857 22.31 -14.88 9.86
N LEU A 858 23.54 -14.41 10.08
CA LEU A 858 24.63 -14.56 9.10
C LEU A 858 24.95 -16.03 8.82
N ALA A 859 24.95 -16.89 9.83
CA ALA A 859 25.14 -18.32 9.66
C ALA A 859 24.01 -18.96 8.84
N HIS A 860 22.75 -18.50 9.01
CA HIS A 860 21.63 -18.94 8.18
C HIS A 860 21.79 -18.52 6.72
N TYR A 861 22.26 -17.29 6.45
CA TYR A 861 22.60 -16.87 5.09
C TYR A 861 23.66 -17.77 4.47
N ASP A 862 24.72 -18.07 5.22
CA ASP A 862 25.84 -18.90 4.76
C ASP A 862 25.44 -20.35 4.49
N SER A 863 24.43 -20.87 5.19
CA SER A 863 23.88 -22.21 4.96
C SER A 863 22.98 -22.32 3.72
N SER A 864 22.65 -21.21 3.06
CA SER A 864 21.76 -21.19 1.88
C SER A 864 22.30 -22.04 0.72
N ALA A 865 23.62 -22.06 0.51
CA ALA A 865 24.24 -22.88 -0.53
C ALA A 865 24.06 -24.39 -0.23
N ASP A 866 24.26 -24.80 1.02
CA ASP A 866 24.10 -26.21 1.42
C ASP A 866 22.64 -26.66 1.34
N PHE A 867 21.71 -25.78 1.72
CA PHE A 867 20.28 -26.00 1.51
C PHE A 867 19.98 -26.30 0.04
N LEU A 868 20.43 -25.44 -0.90
CA LEU A 868 20.16 -25.62 -2.32
C LEU A 868 20.82 -26.89 -2.90
N ARG A 869 21.99 -27.31 -2.40
CA ARG A 869 22.63 -28.58 -2.82
C ARG A 869 21.81 -29.81 -2.42
N GLN A 870 21.23 -29.78 -1.24
CA GLN A 870 20.49 -30.88 -0.63
C GLN A 870 19.00 -30.87 -0.99
N LEU A 871 18.52 -29.78 -1.59
CA LEU A 871 17.13 -29.59 -1.91
C LEU A 871 16.64 -30.65 -2.92
N GLU A 872 15.71 -31.48 -2.48
CA GLU A 872 14.94 -32.37 -3.33
C GLU A 872 13.66 -31.65 -3.74
N LEU A 873 13.54 -31.33 -5.04
CA LEU A 873 12.36 -30.67 -5.60
C LEU A 873 11.56 -31.66 -6.44
N PRO A 874 10.39 -32.12 -5.94
CA PRO A 874 9.39 -32.76 -6.78
C PRO A 874 9.00 -31.84 -7.94
N GLN A 875 8.66 -32.42 -9.08
CA GLN A 875 8.27 -31.69 -10.30
C GLN A 875 7.19 -30.63 -10.03
N GLU A 876 6.22 -30.95 -9.17
CA GLU A 876 5.13 -30.05 -8.81
C GLU A 876 5.61 -28.78 -8.08
N GLU A 877 6.53 -28.91 -7.13
CA GLU A 877 7.04 -27.75 -6.38
C GLU A 877 7.94 -26.87 -7.27
N LEU A 878 8.66 -27.48 -8.21
CA LEU A 878 9.38 -26.74 -9.25
C LEU A 878 8.42 -25.94 -10.15
N GLU A 879 7.33 -26.55 -10.60
CA GLU A 879 6.30 -25.87 -11.41
C GLU A 879 5.67 -24.69 -10.67
N LYS A 880 5.33 -24.85 -9.37
CA LYS A 880 4.85 -23.75 -8.52
C LYS A 880 5.89 -22.62 -8.43
N GLY A 881 7.16 -22.96 -8.25
CA GLY A 881 8.25 -21.99 -8.24
C GLY A 881 8.34 -21.18 -9.55
N ILE A 882 8.22 -21.85 -10.70
CA ILE A 882 8.22 -21.23 -12.02
C ILE A 882 7.00 -20.33 -12.20
N ILE A 883 5.80 -20.80 -11.86
CA ILE A 883 4.56 -20.01 -11.94
C ILE A 883 4.67 -18.74 -11.08
N GLY A 884 5.18 -18.84 -9.85
CA GLY A 884 5.38 -17.67 -8.99
C GLY A 884 6.40 -16.67 -9.53
N ALA A 885 7.47 -17.15 -10.20
CA ALA A 885 8.42 -16.28 -10.88
C ALA A 885 7.77 -15.56 -12.08
N ILE A 886 6.99 -16.28 -12.89
CA ILE A 886 6.25 -15.71 -14.03
C ILE A 886 5.19 -14.72 -13.56
N SER A 887 4.47 -15.01 -12.47
CA SER A 887 3.51 -14.07 -11.87
C SER A 887 4.15 -12.73 -11.51
N SER A 888 5.41 -12.74 -11.06
CA SER A 888 6.16 -11.51 -10.75
C SER A 888 6.60 -10.76 -12.00
N LEU A 889 6.93 -11.47 -13.09
CA LEU A 889 7.30 -10.88 -14.38
C LEU A 889 6.11 -10.29 -15.13
N ASP A 890 4.95 -10.93 -15.02
CA ASP A 890 3.70 -10.56 -15.69
C ASP A 890 2.79 -9.69 -14.80
N ALA A 891 3.35 -9.09 -13.74
CA ALA A 891 2.60 -8.22 -12.83
C ALA A 891 1.86 -7.14 -13.62
N TYR A 892 0.54 -7.04 -13.40
CA TYR A 892 -0.31 -6.10 -14.13
C TYR A 892 0.10 -4.65 -13.85
N GLN A 893 0.03 -3.82 -14.89
CA GLN A 893 0.41 -2.41 -14.85
C GLN A 893 -0.63 -1.56 -15.55
N LEU A 894 -0.92 -0.41 -14.96
CA LEU A 894 -1.71 0.65 -15.59
C LEU A 894 -0.92 1.36 -16.71
N PRO A 895 -1.58 2.10 -17.62
CA PRO A 895 -0.93 2.68 -18.80
C PRO A 895 0.33 3.51 -18.47
N ASP A 896 0.25 4.37 -17.46
CA ASP A 896 1.38 5.20 -16.99
C ASP A 896 2.56 4.34 -16.52
N ALA A 897 2.28 3.30 -15.72
CA ALA A 897 3.29 2.36 -15.25
C ALA A 897 3.88 1.52 -16.40
N LYS A 898 3.08 1.14 -17.40
CA LYS A 898 3.54 0.47 -18.63
C LYS A 898 4.53 1.37 -19.39
N GLY A 899 4.16 2.63 -19.64
CA GLY A 899 5.03 3.58 -20.32
C GLY A 899 6.33 3.84 -19.55
N TYR A 900 6.26 4.08 -18.24
CA TYR A 900 7.46 4.29 -17.44
C TYR A 900 8.35 3.04 -17.39
N THR A 901 7.77 1.84 -17.29
CA THR A 901 8.54 0.58 -17.35
C THR A 901 9.25 0.41 -18.68
N SER A 902 8.58 0.74 -19.79
CA SER A 902 9.19 0.71 -21.12
C SER A 902 10.32 1.74 -21.26
N LEU A 903 10.18 2.93 -20.68
CA LEU A 903 11.27 3.92 -20.60
C LEU A 903 12.48 3.35 -19.83
N ILE A 904 12.25 2.71 -18.68
CA ILE A 904 13.33 2.07 -17.92
C ILE A 904 14.03 1.00 -18.77
N TRP A 905 13.29 0.13 -19.45
CA TRP A 905 13.89 -0.87 -20.34
C TRP A 905 14.74 -0.24 -21.43
N HIS A 906 14.25 0.84 -22.05
CA HIS A 906 14.97 1.57 -23.09
C HIS A 906 16.28 2.17 -22.55
N LEU A 907 16.23 2.88 -21.42
CA LEU A 907 17.42 3.49 -20.80
C LEU A 907 18.46 2.46 -20.35
N LEU A 908 18.03 1.24 -20.05
CA LEU A 908 18.89 0.14 -19.62
C LEU A 908 19.33 -0.77 -20.77
N GLY A 909 18.87 -0.54 -22.00
CA GLY A 909 19.15 -1.39 -23.15
C GLY A 909 18.53 -2.80 -23.06
N GLU A 910 17.46 -2.99 -22.29
CA GLU A 910 16.76 -4.26 -22.14
C GLU A 910 15.80 -4.50 -23.34
N SER A 911 16.31 -5.12 -24.41
CA SER A 911 15.53 -5.42 -25.63
C SER A 911 14.45 -6.48 -25.41
N ASP A 912 13.42 -6.48 -26.25
CA ASP A 912 12.36 -7.50 -26.26
C ASP A 912 12.96 -8.92 -26.32
N GLU A 913 14.00 -9.13 -27.14
CA GLU A 913 14.68 -10.42 -27.31
C GLU A 913 15.38 -10.86 -26.02
N SER A 914 16.09 -9.95 -25.34
CA SER A 914 16.76 -10.26 -24.08
C SER A 914 15.78 -10.60 -22.96
N ARG A 915 14.65 -9.88 -22.88
CA ARG A 915 13.57 -10.18 -21.93
C ARG A 915 12.90 -11.51 -22.27
N GLN A 916 12.72 -11.81 -23.56
CA GLN A 916 12.15 -13.07 -24.03
C GLN A 916 13.06 -14.25 -23.69
N LEU A 917 14.37 -14.14 -23.94
CA LEU A 917 15.34 -15.16 -23.53
C LEU A 917 15.30 -15.40 -22.02
N TYR A 918 15.24 -14.34 -21.22
CA TYR A 918 15.13 -14.45 -19.77
C TYR A 918 13.86 -15.21 -19.35
N ARG A 919 12.71 -14.94 -20.00
CA ARG A 919 11.46 -15.65 -19.76
C ARG A 919 11.58 -17.14 -20.11
N GLU A 920 12.17 -17.45 -21.26
CA GLU A 920 12.38 -18.84 -21.69
C GLU A 920 13.23 -19.62 -20.69
N GLN A 921 14.30 -19.01 -20.17
CA GLN A 921 15.14 -19.58 -19.12
C GLN A 921 14.37 -19.82 -17.81
N VAL A 922 13.51 -18.87 -17.40
CA VAL A 922 12.63 -19.04 -16.23
C VAL A 922 11.71 -20.26 -16.44
N LEU A 923 11.04 -20.34 -17.58
CA LEU A 923 10.11 -21.43 -17.92
C LEU A 923 10.81 -22.79 -18.03
N SER A 924 12.09 -22.81 -18.41
CA SER A 924 12.88 -24.04 -18.56
C SER A 924 13.70 -24.43 -17.32
N THR A 925 13.47 -23.79 -16.17
CA THR A 925 14.24 -24.08 -14.94
C THR A 925 14.15 -25.55 -14.55
N THR A 926 15.27 -26.13 -14.15
CA THR A 926 15.41 -27.53 -13.74
C THR A 926 16.04 -27.65 -12.35
N PRO A 927 15.96 -28.82 -11.68
CA PRO A 927 16.67 -29.04 -10.41
C PRO A 927 18.20 -28.90 -10.51
N ALA A 928 18.78 -29.03 -11.70
CA ALA A 928 20.21 -28.84 -11.91
C ALA A 928 20.63 -27.37 -11.71
N ASP A 929 19.75 -26.43 -12.03
CA ASP A 929 20.03 -24.99 -11.93
C ASP A 929 20.16 -24.54 -10.47
N PHE A 930 19.41 -25.16 -9.55
CA PHE A 930 19.54 -24.94 -8.10
C PHE A 930 20.92 -25.34 -7.59
N LYS A 931 21.42 -26.50 -8.03
CA LYS A 931 22.74 -26.99 -7.67
C LYS A 931 23.84 -26.13 -8.29
N ALA A 932 23.68 -25.72 -9.55
CA ALA A 932 24.61 -24.83 -10.22
C ALA A 932 24.69 -23.46 -9.50
N PHE A 933 23.55 -22.90 -9.12
CA PHE A 933 23.49 -21.65 -8.35
C PHE A 933 24.13 -21.80 -6.97
N ALA A 934 23.91 -22.94 -6.30
CA ALA A 934 24.50 -23.23 -5.00
C ALA A 934 26.04 -23.16 -5.00
N GLU A 935 26.69 -23.59 -6.08
CA GLU A 935 28.15 -23.54 -6.19
C GLU A 935 28.70 -22.11 -6.26
N VAL A 936 27.99 -21.20 -6.92
CA VAL A 936 28.35 -19.77 -6.89
C VAL A 936 28.00 -19.17 -5.53
N LEU A 937 26.82 -19.50 -5.00
CA LEU A 937 26.34 -18.97 -3.73
C LEU A 937 27.26 -19.34 -2.55
N ALA A 938 27.90 -20.51 -2.60
CA ALA A 938 28.86 -20.94 -1.58
C ALA A 938 30.04 -19.97 -1.42
N GLN A 939 30.40 -19.21 -2.47
CA GLN A 939 31.45 -18.20 -2.39
C GLN A 939 31.03 -16.95 -1.61
N VAL A 940 29.73 -16.65 -1.54
CA VAL A 940 29.18 -15.49 -0.78
C VAL A 940 29.46 -15.64 0.72
N LYS A 941 29.59 -16.87 1.22
CA LYS A 941 29.98 -17.12 2.60
C LYS A 941 31.32 -16.46 2.96
N GLU A 942 32.32 -16.64 2.10
CA GLU A 942 33.70 -16.18 2.32
C GLU A 942 33.96 -14.76 1.79
N GLN A 943 33.29 -14.38 0.70
CA GLN A 943 33.55 -13.12 -0.01
C GLN A 943 32.44 -12.06 0.20
N GLY A 944 31.37 -12.41 0.91
CA GLY A 944 30.24 -11.52 1.14
C GLY A 944 30.57 -10.39 2.11
N GLN A 945 30.17 -9.18 1.76
CA GLN A 945 30.23 -8.02 2.63
C GLN A 945 29.03 -7.97 3.55
N VAL A 946 29.22 -7.44 4.75
CA VAL A 946 28.22 -7.39 5.83
C VAL A 946 27.99 -5.95 6.27
N VAL A 947 26.72 -5.58 6.38
CA VAL A 947 26.30 -4.35 7.06
C VAL A 947 25.23 -4.75 8.07
N VAL A 948 25.41 -4.36 9.33
CA VAL A 948 24.44 -4.58 10.39
C VAL A 948 24.02 -3.25 11.00
N MET A 949 22.76 -3.16 11.40
CA MET A 949 22.26 -2.01 12.16
C MET A 949 21.47 -2.49 13.38
N GLY A 950 21.76 -1.96 14.58
CA GLY A 950 21.12 -2.40 15.82
C GLY A 950 21.60 -1.63 17.05
N ALA A 951 21.29 -2.16 18.24
CA ALA A 951 21.75 -1.60 19.52
C ALA A 951 23.28 -1.51 19.58
N ALA A 952 23.82 -0.48 20.23
CA ALA A 952 25.26 -0.32 20.40
C ALA A 952 25.88 -1.53 21.12
N GLU A 953 25.19 -2.05 22.13
CA GLU A 953 25.57 -3.22 22.90
C GLU A 953 25.61 -4.48 22.02
N ALA A 954 24.55 -4.71 21.23
CA ALA A 954 24.45 -5.88 20.35
C ALA A 954 25.53 -5.89 19.26
N VAL A 955 25.76 -4.74 18.60
CA VAL A 955 26.78 -4.60 17.56
C VAL A 955 28.20 -4.71 18.14
N THR A 956 28.44 -4.14 19.32
CA THR A 956 29.77 -4.20 19.96
C THR A 956 30.06 -5.61 20.49
N ALA A 957 29.07 -6.32 21.04
CA ALA A 957 29.22 -7.67 21.58
C ALA A 957 29.67 -8.70 20.54
N VAL A 958 29.37 -8.49 19.26
CA VAL A 958 29.77 -9.39 18.17
C VAL A 958 31.08 -8.95 17.50
N ASN A 959 31.64 -7.80 17.88
CA ASN A 959 32.78 -7.18 17.21
C ASN A 959 34.13 -7.41 17.94
N ASP A 960 34.26 -8.50 18.69
CA ASP A 960 35.46 -8.82 19.49
C ASP A 960 36.77 -8.90 18.65
N SER A 961 36.66 -9.21 17.35
CA SER A 961 37.78 -9.28 16.41
C SER A 961 37.95 -8.03 15.53
N SER A 962 37.24 -6.93 15.82
CA SER A 962 37.26 -5.67 15.05
C SER A 962 36.99 -5.87 13.55
N TRP A 963 36.13 -6.82 13.21
CA TRP A 963 35.76 -7.15 11.83
C TRP A 963 34.67 -6.24 11.26
N LEU A 964 33.95 -5.51 12.14
CA LEU A 964 33.02 -4.43 11.80
C LEU A 964 33.62 -3.06 12.10
N LYS A 965 33.52 -2.14 11.14
CA LYS A 965 33.71 -0.71 11.35
C LYS A 965 32.46 -0.12 12.00
N ILE A 966 32.54 0.21 13.28
CA ILE A 966 31.39 0.75 14.03
C ILE A 966 31.18 2.25 13.73
N THR A 967 29.97 2.61 13.32
CA THR A 967 29.54 4.00 13.09
C THR A 967 28.29 4.30 13.92
N LYS A 968 28.34 5.34 14.75
CA LYS A 968 27.18 5.82 15.50
C LYS A 968 26.25 6.61 14.57
N VAL A 969 25.00 6.13 14.40
CA VAL A 969 24.01 6.77 13.54
C VAL A 969 23.08 7.69 14.33
N LEU A 970 22.59 7.23 15.49
CA LEU A 970 21.76 7.99 16.43
C LEU A 970 22.41 8.04 17.81
#